data_AF-A0A359HLK3-F1
#
_entry.id   AF-A0A359HLK3-F1
#
_cell.length_a   1.000
_cell.length_b   1.000
_cell.length_c   1.000
_cell.angle_alpha   90.00
_cell.angle_beta   90.00
_cell.angle_gamma   90.00
#
_symmetry.space_group_name_H-M   'P 1'
#
loop_
_entity.id
_entity.type
_entity.pdbx_description
1 polymer ?
#
loop_
_entity_poly.entity_id
_entity_poly.type
_entity_poly.pdbx_seq_one_letter_code
_entity_poly.pdbx_strand_id
1 'polypeptide(L)'
;MSLSPTIHLLGNLLGQVLREQESQALFDTEERIRQAAKDRRASEAPQDILAAKNLLIAEVTALDPEQARVVAAAFALYFDLVNLAEENERVHRLRDREENVEIVPDSVDEAIATLKAQGVTSEQMAELLAHLDIELVLTAHPTEAKRRTLLSKVMRIASLLLELDHENLLSRERAALERALLAEITAFWLTSRQRTLFPLVEDEVKTTLYIVDEIFWHALPRLYLDLESALAHHYPGLMPPQRWLRLASWVGGDRDGNPNVTAEVTAETLRLHRGLAVTQHRDHLRQLSRRLSPSEDRIAPPAELVAWLEEHKDDFLTVAANRYPGEPYRLTLALLATALDEASHEKVVENLLSDQPIDQPISHPRDCETPIGSLSISDLTSPLALVAYAMPEVIREDHLGEIRRQLDIFGLHAARLDIRESSDKLADALDEILRALPPIPNLQSPISDLRQAIPQLLNSPRPELAPHPGVTPTTAQTWSLFQVMYRSRALYGADTLGAFIISMARSAADILTVLLLARWTDCADGLFIVPLFETVDDLEAAPDTLRELFALEAYRAHLATCDNHQMVMIGYSDSNKDGGYLAANWALYQAQENLAAVCQEHGVTLTLFHGRGGSVARGGGPANRAIRAQPPGTVNGRFRLTVQGEVISAHYGNPQLAHRNLEQLVNAVLLASAPSTPHHTSANVSKWRAAMDHMSTLA
;
A
#
# COMPACT_ATOMS: atom_id res chain seq x y z
N MET A 1 30.73 -8.00 -4.58
CA MET A 1 31.68 -7.92 -3.44
C MET A 1 31.00 -8.50 -2.21
N SER A 2 31.72 -9.21 -1.34
CA SER A 2 31.12 -9.71 -0.09
C SER A 2 30.87 -8.58 0.93
N LEU A 3 30.02 -8.84 1.91
CA LEU A 3 29.60 -7.87 2.93
C LEU A 3 30.75 -7.07 3.58
N SER A 4 31.79 -7.75 4.07
CA SER A 4 32.88 -7.09 4.82
C SER A 4 33.66 -6.09 3.95
N PRO A 5 34.13 -6.44 2.73
CA PRO A 5 34.70 -5.48 1.79
C PRO A 5 33.81 -4.26 1.52
N THR A 6 32.50 -4.46 1.34
CA THR A 6 31.56 -3.36 1.08
C THR A 6 31.44 -2.41 2.29
N ILE A 7 31.35 -2.96 3.52
CA ILE A 7 31.36 -2.16 4.75
C ILE A 7 32.66 -1.36 4.87
N HIS A 8 33.82 -1.97 4.56
CA HIS A 8 35.10 -1.28 4.59
C HIS A 8 35.18 -0.16 3.55
N LEU A 9 34.71 -0.40 2.32
CA LEU A 9 34.66 0.61 1.27
C LEU A 9 33.83 1.82 1.73
N LEU A 10 32.59 1.60 2.13
CA LEU A 10 31.67 2.68 2.53
C LEU A 10 32.16 3.40 3.79
N GLY A 11 32.71 2.67 4.77
CA GLY A 11 33.30 3.25 5.96
C GLY A 11 34.53 4.11 5.67
N ASN A 12 35.39 3.68 4.74
CA ASN A 12 36.55 4.46 4.31
C ASN A 12 36.15 5.74 3.58
N LEU A 13 35.14 5.66 2.70
CA LEU A 13 34.57 6.83 2.01
C LEU A 13 33.96 7.81 3.03
N LEU A 14 33.17 7.33 3.99
CA LEU A 14 32.63 8.18 5.06
C LEU A 14 33.75 8.83 5.89
N GLY A 15 34.79 8.08 6.25
CA GLY A 15 35.96 8.61 6.95
C GLY A 15 36.72 9.67 6.14
N GLN A 16 36.74 9.56 4.82
CA GLN A 16 37.24 10.64 3.95
C GLN A 16 36.34 11.88 4.03
N VAL A 17 35.02 11.72 3.93
CA VAL A 17 34.06 12.83 4.06
C VAL A 17 34.20 13.55 5.39
N LEU A 18 34.28 12.83 6.51
CA LEU A 18 34.43 13.44 7.84
C LEU A 18 35.73 14.25 7.97
N ARG A 19 36.84 13.78 7.38
CA ARG A 19 38.11 14.51 7.39
C ARG A 19 38.09 15.76 6.53
N GLU A 20 37.41 15.71 5.38
CA GLU A 20 37.35 16.81 4.42
C GLU A 20 36.32 17.89 4.79
N GLN A 21 35.15 17.47 5.31
CA GLN A 21 34.02 18.38 5.58
C GLN A 21 34.01 18.89 7.03
N GLU A 22 34.59 18.13 7.98
CA GLU A 22 34.66 18.52 9.39
C GLU A 22 36.14 18.73 9.80
N SER A 23 36.77 17.73 10.43
CA SER A 23 38.18 17.79 10.82
C SER A 23 38.75 16.40 11.14
N GLN A 24 40.08 16.28 11.09
CA GLN A 24 40.79 15.07 11.51
C GLN A 24 40.49 14.71 12.98
N ALA A 25 40.48 15.71 13.87
CA ALA A 25 40.24 15.48 15.31
C ALA A 25 38.84 14.92 15.59
N LEU A 26 37.83 15.35 14.82
CA LEU A 26 36.47 14.84 14.95
C LEU A 26 36.37 13.40 14.46
N PHE A 27 36.96 13.10 13.31
CA PHE A 27 37.06 11.73 12.80
C PHE A 27 37.74 10.80 13.82
N ASP A 28 38.87 11.23 14.40
CA ASP A 28 39.57 10.43 15.40
C ASP A 28 38.70 10.18 16.64
N THR A 29 37.86 11.15 17.01
CA THR A 29 36.93 11.05 18.15
C THR A 29 35.81 10.06 17.86
N GLU A 30 35.21 10.12 16.67
CA GLU A 30 34.20 9.15 16.22
C GLU A 30 34.78 7.73 16.21
N GLU A 31 36.00 7.53 15.70
CA GLU A 31 36.63 6.22 15.64
C GLU A 31 37.00 5.68 17.04
N ARG A 32 37.44 6.54 17.98
CA ARG A 32 37.64 6.14 19.39
C ARG A 32 36.36 5.65 20.04
N ILE A 33 35.25 6.38 19.83
CA ILE A 33 33.92 5.99 20.34
C ILE A 33 33.48 4.65 19.73
N ARG A 34 33.63 4.49 18.41
CA ARG A 34 33.28 3.27 17.68
C ARG A 34 34.09 2.07 18.18
N GLN A 35 35.40 2.24 18.36
CA GLN A 35 36.29 1.17 18.84
C GLN A 35 35.95 0.79 20.28
N ALA A 36 35.75 1.75 21.18
CA ALA A 36 35.35 1.47 22.57
C ALA A 36 34.00 0.73 22.64
N ALA A 37 33.05 1.05 21.78
CA ALA A 37 31.77 0.34 21.70
C ALA A 37 31.94 -1.11 21.21
N LYS A 38 32.81 -1.35 20.22
CA LYS A 38 33.17 -2.70 19.74
C LYS A 38 33.86 -3.51 20.83
N ASP A 39 34.87 -2.93 21.48
CA ASP A 39 35.64 -3.59 22.54
C ASP A 39 34.73 -3.99 23.70
N ARG A 40 33.80 -3.12 24.10
CA ARG A 40 32.82 -3.42 25.15
C ARG A 40 31.92 -4.61 24.80
N ARG A 41 31.59 -4.81 23.52
CA ARG A 41 30.73 -5.91 23.04
C ARG A 41 31.50 -7.21 22.83
N ALA A 42 32.75 -7.11 22.38
CA ALA A 42 33.58 -8.27 22.03
C ALA A 42 34.36 -8.85 23.23
N SER A 43 34.62 -8.04 24.27
CA SER A 43 35.37 -8.48 25.44
C SER A 43 34.54 -9.41 26.33
N GLU A 44 35.13 -10.51 26.78
CA GLU A 44 34.52 -11.42 27.76
C GLU A 44 34.98 -11.12 29.20
N ALA A 45 36.17 -10.53 29.36
CA ALA A 45 36.73 -10.22 30.66
C ALA A 45 36.03 -9.00 31.30
N PRO A 46 35.51 -9.09 32.54
CA PRO A 46 34.81 -7.99 33.19
C PRO A 46 35.62 -6.69 33.30
N GLN A 47 36.95 -6.80 33.43
CA GLN A 47 37.86 -5.64 33.53
C GLN A 47 37.94 -4.88 32.20
N ASP A 48 38.05 -5.59 31.08
CA ASP A 48 38.13 -5.01 29.74
C ASP A 48 36.79 -4.38 29.33
N ILE A 49 35.67 -5.04 29.66
CA ILE A 49 34.32 -4.47 29.48
C ILE A 49 34.18 -3.15 30.25
N LEU A 50 34.66 -3.12 31.50
CA LEU A 50 34.59 -1.91 32.33
C LEU A 50 35.51 -0.81 31.79
N ALA A 51 36.72 -1.13 31.36
CA ALA A 51 37.66 -0.18 30.77
C ALA A 51 37.08 0.45 29.49
N ALA A 52 36.57 -0.37 28.56
CA ALA A 52 35.92 0.10 27.33
C ALA A 52 34.66 0.94 27.63
N LYS A 53 33.85 0.54 28.62
CA LYS A 53 32.70 1.32 29.08
C LYS A 53 33.12 2.70 29.62
N ASN A 54 34.16 2.74 30.46
CA ASN A 54 34.64 3.99 31.05
C ASN A 54 35.21 4.93 29.99
N LEU A 55 35.95 4.39 29.02
CA LEU A 55 36.44 5.16 27.87
C LEU A 55 35.28 5.74 27.05
N LEU A 56 34.27 4.92 26.74
CA LEU A 56 33.08 5.37 26.02
C LEU A 56 32.35 6.50 26.75
N ILE A 57 32.16 6.38 28.07
CA ILE A 57 31.55 7.42 28.90
C ILE A 57 32.42 8.69 28.87
N ALA A 58 33.73 8.56 28.99
CA ALA A 58 34.64 9.71 28.99
C ALA A 58 34.62 10.47 27.65
N GLU A 59 34.73 9.77 26.52
CA GLU A 59 34.68 10.41 25.19
C GLU A 59 33.33 11.09 24.97
N VAL A 60 32.21 10.42 25.25
CA VAL A 60 30.87 11.01 25.05
C VAL A 60 30.62 12.21 25.96
N THR A 61 31.08 12.17 27.22
CA THR A 61 30.91 13.27 28.18
C THR A 61 31.79 14.48 27.84
N ALA A 62 32.90 14.26 27.13
CA ALA A 62 33.81 15.32 26.71
C ALA A 62 33.32 16.11 25.48
N LEU A 63 32.32 15.61 24.76
CA LEU A 63 31.77 16.28 23.58
C LEU A 63 31.01 17.54 23.98
N ASP A 64 31.33 18.67 23.35
CA ASP A 64 30.44 19.82 23.37
C ASP A 64 29.17 19.55 22.52
N PRO A 65 28.11 20.37 22.63
CA PRO A 65 26.86 20.13 21.89
C PRO A 65 27.02 20.03 20.37
N GLU A 66 27.96 20.77 19.78
CA GLU A 66 28.17 20.77 18.33
C GLU A 66 28.93 19.51 17.89
N GLN A 67 29.98 19.14 18.64
CA GLN A 67 30.69 17.88 18.44
C GLN A 67 29.74 16.69 18.62
N ALA A 68 28.89 16.70 19.64
CA ALA A 68 27.90 15.66 19.89
C ALA A 68 26.92 15.51 18.72
N ARG A 69 26.45 16.64 18.16
CA ARG A 69 25.57 16.67 16.98
C ARG A 69 26.25 16.03 15.77
N VAL A 70 27.50 16.39 15.50
CA VAL A 70 28.24 15.88 14.34
C VAL A 70 28.59 14.40 14.51
N VAL A 71 29.06 13.98 15.69
CA VAL A 71 29.35 12.56 15.98
C VAL A 71 28.07 11.71 15.88
N ALA A 72 26.95 12.18 16.41
CA ALA A 72 25.66 11.49 16.27
C ALA A 72 25.24 11.35 14.79
N ALA A 73 25.42 12.41 13.99
CA ALA A 73 25.13 12.38 12.56
C ALA A 73 26.07 11.41 11.81
N ALA A 74 27.34 11.32 12.21
CA ALA A 74 28.32 10.39 11.65
C ALA A 74 27.91 8.94 11.88
N PHE A 75 27.50 8.58 13.11
CA PHE A 75 26.97 7.25 13.40
C PHE A 75 25.67 6.96 12.65
N ALA A 76 24.76 7.93 12.56
CA ALA A 76 23.51 7.74 11.80
C ALA A 76 23.79 7.44 10.32
N LEU A 77 24.70 8.20 9.68
CA LEU A 77 25.10 7.94 8.30
C LEU A 77 25.87 6.62 8.16
N TYR A 78 26.75 6.29 9.10
CA TYR A 78 27.43 5.01 9.13
C TYR A 78 26.44 3.84 9.14
N PHE A 79 25.40 3.88 9.99
CA PHE A 79 24.38 2.84 10.04
C PHE A 79 23.52 2.78 8.76
N ASP A 80 23.20 3.92 8.13
CA ASP A 80 22.56 3.90 6.81
C ASP A 80 23.42 3.16 5.78
N LEU A 81 24.74 3.40 5.77
CA LEU A 81 25.67 2.76 4.84
C LEU A 81 25.89 1.27 5.16
N VAL A 82 25.93 0.89 6.44
CA VAL A 82 26.02 -0.53 6.84
C VAL A 82 24.77 -1.29 6.43
N ASN A 83 23.58 -0.72 6.65
CA ASN A 83 22.32 -1.32 6.22
C ASN A 83 22.31 -1.55 4.69
N LEU A 84 22.79 -0.58 3.91
CA LEU A 84 22.94 -0.73 2.46
C LEU A 84 23.91 -1.86 2.07
N ALA A 85 25.03 -2.00 2.78
CA ALA A 85 25.96 -3.09 2.55
C ALA A 85 25.32 -4.47 2.84
N GLU A 86 24.55 -4.57 3.94
CA GLU A 86 23.80 -5.78 4.29
C GLU A 86 22.71 -6.10 3.26
N GLU A 87 21.96 -5.10 2.80
CA GLU A 87 20.96 -5.25 1.74
C GLU A 87 21.60 -5.76 0.44
N ASN A 88 22.74 -5.21 0.05
CA ASN A 88 23.46 -5.63 -1.15
C ASN A 88 23.94 -7.09 -1.06
N GLU A 89 24.51 -7.50 0.08
CA GLU A 89 24.86 -8.90 0.34
C GLU A 89 23.63 -9.82 0.29
N ARG A 90 22.48 -9.38 0.81
CA ARG A 90 21.23 -10.16 0.71
C ARG A 90 20.80 -10.34 -0.74
N VAL A 91 20.94 -9.32 -1.59
CA VAL A 91 20.67 -9.42 -3.03
C VAL A 91 21.61 -10.42 -3.70
N HIS A 92 22.91 -10.40 -3.40
CA HIS A 92 23.86 -11.40 -3.92
C HIS A 92 23.43 -12.83 -3.56
N ARG A 93 23.12 -13.06 -2.28
CA ARG A 93 22.66 -14.39 -1.83
C ARG A 93 21.35 -14.83 -2.47
N LEU A 94 20.47 -13.89 -2.85
CA LEU A 94 19.24 -14.22 -3.57
C LEU A 94 19.58 -14.67 -4.99
N ARG A 95 20.42 -13.93 -5.71
CA ARG A 95 20.88 -14.29 -7.06
C ARG A 95 21.61 -15.63 -7.08
N ASP A 96 22.55 -15.82 -6.16
CA ASP A 96 23.28 -17.10 -6.01
C ASP A 96 22.31 -18.26 -5.78
N ARG A 97 21.22 -18.05 -5.02
CA ARG A 97 20.21 -19.10 -4.82
C ARG A 97 19.43 -19.36 -6.09
N GLU A 98 18.94 -18.31 -6.76
CA GLU A 98 18.17 -18.41 -8.01
C GLU A 98 18.95 -19.13 -9.11
N GLU A 99 20.27 -18.93 -9.22
CA GLU A 99 21.10 -19.63 -10.20
C GLU A 99 21.29 -21.13 -9.92
N ASN A 100 21.17 -21.54 -8.65
CA ASN A 100 21.54 -22.89 -8.19
C ASN A 100 20.34 -23.78 -7.86
N VAL A 101 19.11 -23.30 -8.05
CA VAL A 101 17.87 -24.06 -7.77
C VAL A 101 16.94 -24.01 -8.97
N GLU A 102 16.23 -25.10 -9.22
CA GLU A 102 15.21 -25.14 -10.27
C GLU A 102 13.96 -24.33 -9.88
N ILE A 103 13.54 -24.47 -8.61
CA ILE A 103 12.44 -23.71 -8.02
C ILE A 103 12.97 -22.99 -6.78
N VAL A 104 12.80 -21.67 -6.75
CA VAL A 104 13.23 -20.84 -5.64
C VAL A 104 12.32 -21.09 -4.43
N PRO A 105 12.83 -21.44 -3.24
CA PRO A 105 11.99 -21.67 -2.07
C PRO A 105 11.13 -20.43 -1.72
N ASP A 106 9.92 -20.62 -1.16
CA ASP A 106 8.96 -19.54 -0.86
C ASP A 106 8.61 -18.61 -2.05
N SER A 107 8.82 -19.03 -3.30
CA SER A 107 8.43 -18.27 -4.50
C SER A 107 6.95 -18.46 -4.86
N VAL A 108 6.42 -17.64 -5.76
CA VAL A 108 5.08 -17.89 -6.32
C VAL A 108 5.05 -19.24 -7.04
N ASP A 109 6.10 -19.57 -7.79
CA ASP A 109 6.25 -20.84 -8.48
C ASP A 109 6.25 -22.04 -7.52
N GLU A 110 6.98 -21.94 -6.41
CA GLU A 110 7.01 -22.98 -5.37
C GLU A 110 5.64 -23.22 -4.73
N ALA A 111 4.85 -22.17 -4.51
CA ALA A 111 3.49 -22.32 -4.00
C ALA A 111 2.62 -23.11 -4.99
N ILE A 112 2.62 -22.72 -6.26
CA ILE A 112 1.81 -23.37 -7.30
C ILE A 112 2.27 -24.83 -7.51
N ALA A 113 3.58 -25.08 -7.56
CA ALA A 113 4.18 -26.41 -7.65
C ALA A 113 3.77 -27.29 -6.45
N THR A 114 3.84 -26.74 -5.24
CA THR A 114 3.47 -27.42 -4.00
C THR A 114 1.99 -27.80 -3.98
N LEU A 115 1.10 -26.87 -4.36
CA LEU A 115 -0.34 -27.14 -4.46
C LEU A 115 -0.62 -28.25 -5.49
N LYS A 116 0.08 -28.23 -6.63
CA LYS A 116 -0.03 -29.28 -7.64
C LYS A 116 0.41 -30.64 -7.10
N ALA A 117 1.54 -30.69 -6.40
CA ALA A 117 2.06 -31.90 -5.78
C ALA A 117 1.15 -32.45 -4.66
N GLN A 118 0.41 -31.58 -3.98
CA GLN A 118 -0.61 -31.94 -2.99
C GLN A 118 -1.93 -32.44 -3.60
N GLY A 119 -2.05 -32.44 -4.93
CA GLY A 119 -3.22 -32.97 -5.64
C GLY A 119 -4.35 -31.96 -5.83
N VAL A 120 -4.09 -30.65 -5.70
CA VAL A 120 -5.06 -29.61 -6.06
C VAL A 120 -5.35 -29.73 -7.56
N THR A 121 -6.63 -29.88 -7.88
CA THR A 121 -7.11 -30.03 -9.26
C THR A 121 -7.14 -28.67 -9.98
N SER A 122 -7.21 -28.69 -11.32
CA SER A 122 -7.31 -27.44 -12.10
C SER A 122 -8.60 -26.67 -11.77
N GLU A 123 -9.68 -27.37 -11.46
CA GLU A 123 -10.96 -26.79 -11.05
C GLU A 123 -10.86 -26.08 -9.70
N GLN A 124 -10.23 -26.74 -8.72
CA GLN A 124 -9.99 -26.14 -7.39
C GLN A 124 -9.02 -24.95 -7.47
N MET A 125 -7.98 -25.03 -8.32
CA MET A 125 -7.09 -23.90 -8.55
C MET A 125 -7.84 -22.73 -9.20
N ALA A 126 -8.68 -22.99 -10.19
CA ALA A 126 -9.51 -21.95 -10.81
C ALA A 126 -10.45 -21.28 -9.79
N GLU A 127 -11.04 -22.06 -8.88
CA GLU A 127 -11.87 -21.52 -7.78
C GLU A 127 -11.05 -20.66 -6.82
N LEU A 128 -9.83 -21.08 -6.44
CA LEU A 128 -8.92 -20.27 -5.61
C LEU A 128 -8.55 -18.96 -6.31
N LEU A 129 -8.18 -19.02 -7.59
CA LEU A 129 -7.80 -17.84 -8.38
C LEU A 129 -8.97 -16.86 -8.54
N ALA A 130 -10.21 -17.35 -8.66
CA ALA A 130 -11.39 -16.49 -8.73
C ALA A 130 -11.62 -15.64 -7.48
N HIS A 131 -11.08 -16.07 -6.33
CA HIS A 131 -11.20 -15.37 -5.04
C HIS A 131 -9.89 -14.70 -4.58
N LEU A 132 -8.81 -14.83 -5.36
CA LEU A 132 -7.50 -14.30 -4.99
C LEU A 132 -7.52 -12.76 -5.01
N ASP A 133 -7.33 -12.16 -3.84
CA ASP A 133 -7.35 -10.72 -3.63
C ASP A 133 -6.46 -10.34 -2.45
N ILE A 134 -5.26 -9.88 -2.78
CA ILE A 134 -4.23 -9.45 -1.85
C ILE A 134 -4.10 -7.94 -1.94
N GLU A 135 -4.08 -7.26 -0.81
CA GLU A 135 -3.89 -5.82 -0.78
C GLU A 135 -2.98 -5.36 0.34
N LEU A 136 -2.02 -4.52 -0.03
CA LEU A 136 -1.03 -3.96 0.86
C LEU A 136 -1.36 -2.51 1.15
N VAL A 137 -1.52 -2.19 2.43
CA VAL A 137 -1.93 -0.87 2.89
C VAL A 137 -0.73 -0.13 3.48
N LEU A 138 -0.20 0.82 2.71
CA LEU A 138 0.97 1.61 3.10
C LEU A 138 0.61 2.61 4.21
N THR A 139 1.52 2.77 5.16
CA THR A 139 1.34 3.72 6.28
C THR A 139 2.55 4.62 6.48
N ALA A 140 2.31 5.78 7.10
CA ALA A 140 3.35 6.72 7.45
C ALA A 140 4.30 6.13 8.50
N HIS A 141 5.56 6.56 8.48
CA HIS A 141 6.56 6.13 9.44
C HIS A 141 6.37 6.88 10.78
N PRO A 142 6.23 6.18 11.93
CA PRO A 142 5.83 6.79 13.21
C PRO A 142 6.85 7.77 13.83
N THR A 143 8.14 7.53 13.66
CA THR A 143 9.21 8.31 14.33
C THR A 143 10.24 8.92 13.38
N GLU A 144 10.56 8.23 12.28
CA GLU A 144 11.61 8.59 11.34
C GLU A 144 11.09 8.49 9.90
N ALA A 145 10.16 9.39 9.50
CA ALA A 145 9.91 9.60 8.08
C ALA A 145 11.19 10.21 7.46
N LYS A 146 12.15 9.36 7.10
CA LYS A 146 13.33 9.76 6.32
C LYS A 146 12.82 10.59 5.16
N ARG A 147 13.24 11.84 5.10
CA ARG A 147 12.78 12.77 4.06
C ARG A 147 13.04 12.10 2.71
N ARG A 148 12.13 12.27 1.75
CA ARG A 148 12.33 11.85 0.35
C ARG A 148 13.73 12.17 -0.17
N THR A 149 14.28 13.32 0.21
CA THR A 149 15.64 13.74 -0.18
C THR A 149 16.73 12.78 0.31
N LEU A 150 16.64 12.27 1.54
CA LEU A 150 17.59 11.29 2.07
C LEU A 150 17.36 9.91 1.45
N LEU A 151 16.10 9.49 1.32
CA LEU A 151 15.77 8.21 0.68
C LEU A 151 16.30 8.14 -0.75
N SER A 152 16.16 9.21 -1.53
CA SER A 152 16.73 9.25 -2.90
C SER A 152 18.25 9.07 -2.93
N LYS A 153 18.98 9.50 -1.88
CA LYS A 153 20.43 9.31 -1.78
C LYS A 153 20.78 7.88 -1.44
N VAL A 154 20.04 7.29 -0.50
CA VAL A 154 20.15 5.86 -0.15
C VAL A 154 19.98 5.01 -1.41
N MET A 155 18.94 5.28 -2.21
CA MET A 155 18.67 4.55 -3.46
C MET A 155 19.76 4.75 -4.53
N ARG A 156 20.29 5.97 -4.69
CA ARG A 156 21.42 6.21 -5.62
C ARG A 156 22.70 5.47 -5.17
N ILE A 157 23.00 5.46 -3.88
CA ILE A 157 24.15 4.70 -3.34
C ILE A 157 23.93 3.20 -3.57
N ALA A 158 22.72 2.68 -3.34
CA ALA A 158 22.38 1.28 -3.64
C ALA A 158 22.60 0.93 -5.11
N SER A 159 22.16 1.78 -6.05
CA SER A 159 22.38 1.59 -7.49
C SER A 159 23.86 1.55 -7.85
N LEU A 160 24.66 2.48 -7.30
CA LEU A 160 26.10 2.53 -7.54
C LEU A 160 26.82 1.29 -6.97
N LEU A 161 26.37 0.76 -5.84
CA LEU A 161 26.91 -0.48 -5.27
C LEU A 161 26.62 -1.69 -6.18
N LEU A 162 25.41 -1.78 -6.74
CA LEU A 162 25.05 -2.83 -7.70
C LEU A 162 25.91 -2.75 -8.96
N GLU A 163 26.13 -1.55 -9.50
CA GLU A 163 27.02 -1.35 -10.66
C GLU A 163 28.46 -1.74 -10.35
N LEU A 164 28.94 -1.40 -9.14
CA LEU A 164 30.31 -1.71 -8.68
C LEU A 164 30.59 -3.21 -8.54
N ASP A 165 29.53 -4.01 -8.43
CA ASP A 165 29.61 -5.47 -8.32
C ASP A 165 29.67 -6.19 -9.68
N HIS A 166 29.59 -5.47 -10.80
CA HIS A 166 29.78 -6.06 -12.11
C HIS A 166 31.20 -6.65 -12.27
N GLU A 167 31.29 -7.93 -12.66
CA GLU A 167 32.55 -8.68 -12.70
C GLU A 167 33.58 -8.15 -13.73
N ASN A 168 33.11 -7.41 -14.74
CA ASN A 168 33.92 -7.00 -15.89
C ASN A 168 34.26 -5.50 -15.94
N LEU A 169 34.25 -4.80 -14.80
CA LEU A 169 34.60 -3.38 -14.75
C LEU A 169 36.09 -3.13 -15.03
N LEU A 170 36.39 -2.20 -15.94
CA LEU A 170 37.75 -1.69 -16.11
C LEU A 170 38.17 -0.86 -14.89
N SER A 171 39.48 -0.78 -14.61
CA SER A 171 39.99 0.02 -13.47
C SER A 171 39.52 1.48 -13.50
N ARG A 172 39.41 2.08 -14.69
CA ARG A 172 38.91 3.45 -14.88
C ARG A 172 37.42 3.60 -14.54
N GLU A 173 36.63 2.55 -14.79
CA GLU A 173 35.18 2.53 -14.55
C GLU A 173 34.92 2.32 -13.05
N ARG A 174 35.63 1.36 -12.43
CA ARG A 174 35.63 1.19 -10.98
C ARG A 174 35.99 2.49 -10.25
N ALA A 175 37.06 3.17 -10.66
CA ALA A 175 37.46 4.45 -10.07
C ALA A 175 36.46 5.59 -10.35
N ALA A 176 35.66 5.51 -11.41
CA ALA A 176 34.58 6.47 -11.65
C ALA A 176 33.39 6.21 -10.70
N LEU A 177 33.00 4.95 -10.50
CA LEU A 177 31.94 4.55 -9.58
C LEU A 177 32.30 4.85 -8.12
N GLU A 178 33.54 4.58 -7.68
CA GLU A 178 34.01 4.93 -6.34
C GLU A 178 33.99 6.45 -6.10
N ARG A 179 34.32 7.26 -7.11
CA ARG A 179 34.17 8.73 -7.03
C ARG A 179 32.71 9.18 -6.99
N ALA A 180 31.82 8.51 -7.73
CA ALA A 180 30.38 8.78 -7.67
C ALA A 180 29.80 8.43 -6.28
N LEU A 181 30.22 7.30 -5.70
CA LEU A 181 29.87 6.92 -4.32
C LEU A 181 30.35 7.97 -3.32
N LEU A 182 31.61 8.40 -3.41
CA LEU A 182 32.13 9.47 -2.56
C LEU A 182 31.29 10.75 -2.69
N ALA A 183 30.96 11.16 -3.91
CA ALA A 183 30.15 12.35 -4.16
C ALA A 183 28.75 12.24 -3.54
N GLU A 184 28.08 11.10 -3.69
CA GLU A 184 26.75 10.88 -3.09
C GLU A 184 26.80 10.80 -1.56
N ILE A 185 27.82 10.15 -0.97
CA ILE A 185 28.02 10.10 0.49
C ILE A 185 28.29 11.51 1.03
N THR A 186 29.14 12.31 0.37
CA THR A 186 29.35 13.72 0.73
C THR A 186 28.05 14.51 0.63
N ALA A 187 27.28 14.34 -0.45
CA ALA A 187 26.01 15.01 -0.61
C ALA A 187 24.98 14.56 0.45
N PHE A 188 25.06 13.32 0.93
CA PHE A 188 24.26 12.82 2.05
C PHE A 188 24.67 13.51 3.35
N TRP A 189 25.97 13.54 3.66
CA TRP A 189 26.51 14.22 4.82
C TRP A 189 26.06 15.69 4.92
N LEU A 190 26.18 16.42 3.81
CA LEU A 190 25.83 17.84 3.74
C LEU A 190 24.31 18.10 3.77
N THR A 191 23.47 17.06 3.67
CA THR A 191 22.02 17.22 3.72
C THR A 191 21.51 17.09 5.15
N SER A 192 20.88 18.16 5.65
CA SER A 192 20.34 18.16 7.01
C SER A 192 19.32 17.03 7.24
N ARG A 193 19.61 16.21 8.25
CA ARG A 193 18.71 15.19 8.80
C ARG A 193 17.66 15.79 9.72
N GLN A 194 17.95 16.93 10.34
CA GLN A 194 17.01 17.60 11.24
C GLN A 194 15.85 18.18 10.44
N ARG A 195 14.63 17.87 10.89
CA ARG A 195 13.43 18.59 10.47
C ARG A 195 13.29 19.80 11.40
N THR A 196 13.30 21.00 10.82
CA THR A 196 13.08 22.25 11.54
C THR A 196 11.60 22.50 11.86
N LEU A 197 10.68 21.77 11.21
CA LEU A 197 9.24 21.86 11.40
C LEU A 197 8.64 20.45 11.49
N PHE A 198 7.49 20.31 12.17
CA PHE A 198 6.69 19.09 12.10
C PHE A 198 6.32 18.80 10.63
N PRO A 199 6.41 17.55 10.17
CA PRO A 199 6.01 17.22 8.80
C PRO A 199 4.55 17.57 8.57
N LEU A 200 4.28 18.17 7.41
CA LEU A 200 2.93 18.28 6.91
C LEU A 200 2.49 16.89 6.41
N VAL A 201 1.19 16.62 6.45
CA VAL A 201 0.64 15.33 5.99
C VAL A 201 1.03 15.08 4.53
N GLU A 202 1.05 16.13 3.71
CA GLU A 202 1.42 16.08 2.30
C GLU A 202 2.89 15.66 2.10
N ASP A 203 3.79 15.93 3.04
CA ASP A 203 5.17 15.47 2.96
C ASP A 203 5.27 13.94 3.15
N GLU A 204 4.42 13.38 4.01
CA GLU A 204 4.30 11.93 4.21
C GLU A 204 3.65 11.27 3.00
N VAL A 205 2.61 11.88 2.42
CA VAL A 205 1.98 11.42 1.17
C VAL A 205 3.03 11.38 0.06
N LYS A 206 3.78 12.46 -0.16
CA LYS A 206 4.84 12.52 -1.18
C LYS A 206 5.96 11.50 -0.95
N THR A 207 6.30 11.22 0.30
CA THR A 207 7.30 10.20 0.64
C THR A 207 6.78 8.80 0.33
N THR A 208 5.52 8.52 0.64
CA THR A 208 4.87 7.24 0.34
C THR A 208 4.76 7.03 -1.17
N LEU A 209 4.30 8.04 -1.91
CA LEU A 209 4.18 7.99 -3.36
C LEU A 209 5.53 7.86 -4.08
N TYR A 210 6.61 8.40 -3.52
CA TYR A 210 7.95 8.16 -4.03
C TYR A 210 8.36 6.68 -3.96
N ILE A 211 7.92 5.97 -2.91
CA ILE A 211 8.19 4.53 -2.78
C ILE A 211 7.27 3.72 -3.71
N VAL A 212 6.02 4.15 -3.87
CA VAL A 212 5.12 3.57 -4.88
C VAL A 212 5.75 3.65 -6.26
N ASP A 213 6.23 4.83 -6.65
CA ASP A 213 6.90 5.10 -7.93
C ASP A 213 8.15 4.22 -8.13
N GLU A 214 9.11 4.30 -7.22
CA GLU A 214 10.43 3.69 -7.44
C GLU A 214 10.45 2.16 -7.23
N ILE A 215 9.51 1.62 -6.44
CA ILE A 215 9.55 0.22 -6.00
C ILE A 215 8.32 -0.54 -6.49
N PHE A 216 7.14 -0.17 -5.99
CA PHE A 216 5.94 -0.98 -6.22
C PHE A 216 5.46 -0.91 -7.68
N TRP A 217 5.65 0.24 -8.36
CA TRP A 217 5.31 0.43 -9.77
C TRP A 217 5.95 -0.61 -10.69
N HIS A 218 7.13 -1.09 -10.31
CA HIS A 218 7.89 -2.10 -11.05
C HIS A 218 7.78 -3.50 -10.45
N ALA A 219 7.72 -3.62 -9.11
CA ALA A 219 7.68 -4.93 -8.45
C ALA A 219 6.33 -5.65 -8.64
N LEU A 220 5.21 -4.92 -8.63
CA LEU A 220 3.89 -5.55 -8.74
C LEU A 220 3.64 -6.18 -10.12
N PRO A 221 3.87 -5.51 -11.27
CA PRO A 221 3.72 -6.15 -12.58
C PRO A 221 4.58 -7.41 -12.76
N ARG A 222 5.75 -7.47 -12.11
CA ARG A 222 6.62 -8.65 -12.14
C ARG A 222 6.01 -9.83 -11.39
N LEU A 223 5.37 -9.62 -10.25
CA LEU A 223 4.66 -10.70 -9.53
C LEU A 223 3.47 -11.25 -10.32
N TYR A 224 2.80 -10.41 -11.11
CA TYR A 224 1.76 -10.89 -12.05
C TYR A 224 2.38 -11.83 -13.09
N LEU A 225 3.53 -11.47 -13.66
CA LEU A 225 4.27 -12.34 -14.57
C LEU A 225 4.73 -13.65 -13.90
N ASP A 226 5.18 -13.61 -12.64
CA ASP A 226 5.59 -14.80 -11.90
C ASP A 226 4.41 -15.77 -11.74
N LEU A 227 3.21 -15.26 -11.39
CA LEU A 227 2.01 -16.08 -11.26
C LEU A 227 1.52 -16.61 -12.62
N GLU A 228 1.52 -15.78 -13.66
CA GLU A 228 1.21 -16.18 -15.04
C GLU A 228 2.12 -17.35 -15.49
N SER A 229 3.42 -17.22 -15.25
CA SER A 229 4.43 -18.22 -15.63
C SER A 229 4.28 -19.53 -14.85
N ALA A 230 4.10 -19.43 -13.53
CA ALA A 230 3.88 -20.59 -12.67
C ALA A 230 2.60 -21.37 -13.05
N LEU A 231 1.51 -20.65 -13.37
CA LEU A 231 0.27 -21.28 -13.84
C LEU A 231 0.44 -21.92 -15.21
N ALA A 232 1.10 -21.25 -16.16
CA ALA A 232 1.36 -21.81 -17.49
C ALA A 232 2.15 -23.13 -17.40
N HIS A 233 3.09 -23.23 -16.44
CA HIS A 233 3.89 -24.43 -16.23
C HIS A 233 3.14 -25.57 -15.53
N HIS A 234 2.42 -25.29 -14.43
CA HIS A 234 1.82 -26.31 -13.57
C HIS A 234 0.32 -26.59 -13.82
N TYR A 235 -0.40 -25.62 -14.37
CA TYR A 235 -1.84 -25.65 -14.65
C TYR A 235 -2.17 -25.02 -16.01
N PRO A 236 -1.66 -25.60 -17.12
CA PRO A 236 -1.81 -25.01 -18.44
C PRO A 236 -3.29 -24.77 -18.79
N GLY A 237 -3.59 -23.55 -19.26
CA GLY A 237 -4.95 -23.09 -19.59
C GLY A 237 -5.63 -22.26 -18.49
N LEU A 238 -5.08 -22.21 -17.28
CA LEU A 238 -5.51 -21.25 -16.26
C LEU A 238 -4.77 -19.92 -16.41
N MET A 239 -5.47 -18.84 -16.13
CA MET A 239 -4.93 -17.48 -16.08
C MET A 239 -5.22 -16.88 -14.70
N PRO A 240 -4.32 -16.06 -14.16
CA PRO A 240 -4.64 -15.30 -12.96
C PRO A 240 -5.77 -14.30 -13.24
N PRO A 241 -6.54 -13.89 -12.22
CA PRO A 241 -7.51 -12.83 -12.38
C PRO A 241 -6.80 -11.50 -12.71
N GLN A 242 -7.51 -10.56 -13.35
CA GLN A 242 -6.92 -9.28 -13.76
C GLN A 242 -6.42 -8.43 -12.60
N ARG A 243 -7.05 -8.56 -11.42
CA ARG A 243 -6.75 -7.76 -10.22
C ARG A 243 -6.73 -8.67 -8.99
N TRP A 244 -5.58 -9.25 -8.68
CA TRP A 244 -5.39 -10.06 -7.46
C TRP A 244 -4.40 -9.48 -6.47
N LEU A 245 -3.60 -8.50 -6.86
CA LEU A 245 -2.64 -7.83 -5.97
C LEU A 245 -2.68 -6.33 -6.20
N ARG A 246 -2.98 -5.59 -5.12
CA ARG A 246 -3.27 -4.15 -5.13
C ARG A 246 -2.57 -3.39 -4.01
N LEU A 247 -2.54 -2.07 -4.13
CA LEU A 247 -2.08 -1.14 -3.10
C LEU A 247 -3.21 -0.26 -2.59
N ALA A 248 -3.17 -0.03 -1.29
CA ALA A 248 -3.87 1.06 -0.63
C ALA A 248 -2.90 1.89 0.22
N SER A 249 -3.35 3.03 0.70
CA SER A 249 -2.60 3.92 1.59
C SER A 249 -3.52 4.48 2.66
N TRP A 250 -3.00 4.62 3.88
CA TRP A 250 -3.63 5.40 4.95
C TRP A 250 -3.15 6.85 4.98
N VAL A 251 -2.02 7.14 4.34
CA VAL A 251 -1.36 8.45 4.46
C VAL A 251 -2.19 9.50 3.73
N GLY A 252 -2.73 10.47 4.48
CA GLY A 252 -3.67 11.48 3.98
C GLY A 252 -5.15 11.12 4.11
N GLY A 253 -5.48 9.92 4.59
CA GLY A 253 -6.85 9.46 4.85
C GLY A 253 -7.12 9.02 6.30
N ASP A 254 -6.11 8.56 7.03
CA ASP A 254 -6.19 8.24 8.46
C ASP A 254 -6.17 9.52 9.32
N ARG A 255 -7.34 9.87 9.85
CA ARG A 255 -7.58 11.06 10.68
C ARG A 255 -7.88 10.73 12.14
N ASP A 256 -7.82 9.45 12.49
CA ASP A 256 -7.98 9.01 13.87
C ASP A 256 -6.85 9.57 14.74
N GLY A 257 -7.21 10.33 15.77
CA GLY A 257 -6.27 11.05 16.62
C GLY A 257 -5.42 12.15 15.93
N ASN A 258 -5.63 12.43 14.64
CA ASN A 258 -4.82 13.40 13.87
C ASN A 258 -5.68 14.52 13.24
N PRO A 259 -5.83 15.67 13.91
CA PRO A 259 -6.66 16.78 13.40
C PRO A 259 -6.08 17.45 12.15
N ASN A 260 -4.83 17.18 11.77
CA ASN A 260 -4.21 17.76 10.57
C ASN A 260 -4.66 17.08 9.28
N VAL A 261 -5.36 15.94 9.35
CA VAL A 261 -5.92 15.25 8.18
C VAL A 261 -7.34 15.73 7.96
N THR A 262 -7.46 16.87 7.29
CA THR A 262 -8.74 17.51 6.95
C THR A 262 -9.32 17.00 5.63
N ALA A 263 -10.55 17.37 5.30
CA ALA A 263 -11.14 17.06 3.98
C ALA A 263 -10.29 17.63 2.81
N GLU A 264 -9.69 18.81 2.99
CA GLU A 264 -8.79 19.45 2.02
C GLU A 264 -7.50 18.65 1.83
N VAL A 265 -6.92 18.14 2.92
CA VAL A 265 -5.73 17.26 2.86
C VAL A 265 -6.06 15.95 2.16
N THR A 266 -7.23 15.37 2.41
CA THR A 266 -7.70 14.19 1.69
C THR A 266 -7.88 14.48 0.18
N ALA A 267 -8.45 15.63 -0.20
CA ALA A 267 -8.56 16.04 -1.60
C ALA A 267 -7.19 16.23 -2.28
N GLU A 268 -6.24 16.88 -1.60
CA GLU A 268 -4.86 17.05 -2.09
C GLU A 268 -4.12 15.71 -2.21
N THR A 269 -4.36 14.79 -1.27
CA THR A 269 -3.82 13.43 -1.31
C THR A 269 -4.31 12.68 -2.55
N LEU A 270 -5.63 12.71 -2.82
CA LEU A 270 -6.22 12.10 -4.01
C LEU A 270 -5.67 12.72 -5.31
N ARG A 271 -5.44 14.05 -5.34
CA ARG A 271 -4.78 14.72 -6.47
C ARG A 271 -3.35 14.21 -6.67
N LEU A 272 -2.56 14.07 -5.60
CA LEU A 272 -1.18 13.58 -5.68
C LEU A 272 -1.10 12.13 -6.18
N HIS A 273 -2.00 11.28 -5.69
CA HIS A 273 -2.19 9.89 -6.12
C HIS A 273 -2.50 9.79 -7.61
N ARG A 274 -3.53 10.53 -8.08
CA ARG A 274 -3.87 10.62 -9.52
C ARG A 274 -2.73 11.18 -10.35
N GLY A 275 -2.07 12.23 -9.85
CA GLY A 275 -0.95 12.88 -10.53
C GLY A 275 0.23 11.93 -10.79
N LEU A 276 0.56 11.06 -9.83
CA LEU A 276 1.59 10.03 -10.01
C LEU A 276 1.18 9.05 -11.12
N ALA A 277 0.00 8.43 -11.00
CA ALA A 277 -0.44 7.42 -11.97
C ALA A 277 -0.54 7.98 -13.39
N VAL A 278 -1.17 9.15 -13.54
CA VAL A 278 -1.30 9.84 -14.84
C VAL A 278 0.06 10.13 -15.45
N THR A 279 1.02 10.62 -14.65
CA THR A 279 2.38 10.92 -15.13
C THR A 279 3.10 9.66 -15.60
N GLN A 280 3.07 8.58 -14.82
CA GLN A 280 3.74 7.33 -15.15
C GLN A 280 3.18 6.68 -16.41
N HIS A 281 1.84 6.57 -16.51
CA HIS A 281 1.20 6.01 -17.71
C HIS A 281 1.47 6.87 -18.95
N ARG A 282 1.43 8.20 -18.81
CA ARG A 282 1.74 9.13 -19.90
C ARG A 282 3.16 8.90 -20.42
N ASP A 283 4.13 8.86 -19.51
CA ASP A 283 5.53 8.76 -19.88
C ASP A 283 5.85 7.37 -20.47
N HIS A 284 5.21 6.31 -19.97
CA HIS A 284 5.27 4.98 -20.57
C HIS A 284 4.66 4.97 -21.99
N LEU A 285 3.44 5.49 -22.19
CA LEU A 285 2.81 5.55 -23.52
C LEU A 285 3.61 6.41 -24.51
N ARG A 286 4.23 7.52 -24.05
CA ARG A 286 5.15 8.33 -24.88
C ARG A 286 6.40 7.58 -25.28
N GLN A 287 6.91 6.69 -24.44
CA GLN A 287 8.03 5.82 -24.80
C GLN A 287 7.58 4.73 -25.76
N LEU A 288 6.43 4.10 -25.49
CA LEU A 288 5.89 3.03 -26.31
C LEU A 288 5.52 3.52 -27.71
N SER A 289 4.92 4.70 -27.86
CA SER A 289 4.64 5.31 -29.19
C SER A 289 5.91 5.59 -30.01
N ARG A 290 7.06 5.83 -29.35
CA ARG A 290 8.35 5.98 -30.05
C ARG A 290 8.96 4.65 -30.48
N ARG A 291 8.65 3.56 -29.76
CA ARG A 291 9.18 2.21 -30.02
C ARG A 291 8.29 1.39 -30.97
N LEU A 292 6.98 1.50 -30.83
CA LEU A 292 6.00 0.71 -31.57
C LEU A 292 5.54 1.43 -32.84
N SER A 293 6.32 1.27 -33.92
CA SER A 293 6.03 1.81 -35.25
C SER A 293 5.62 0.77 -36.33
N PRO A 294 4.83 -0.30 -36.06
CA PRO A 294 4.32 -1.14 -37.13
C PRO A 294 3.48 -0.33 -38.12
N SER A 295 3.79 -0.50 -39.41
CA SER A 295 3.00 0.06 -40.50
C SER A 295 1.76 -0.79 -40.78
N GLU A 296 0.67 -0.14 -41.15
CA GLU A 296 -0.58 -0.78 -41.59
C GLU A 296 -0.38 -1.71 -42.80
N ASP A 297 0.63 -1.45 -43.64
CA ASP A 297 1.02 -2.32 -44.77
C ASP A 297 1.58 -3.69 -44.30
N ARG A 298 2.09 -3.75 -43.07
CA ARG A 298 2.67 -4.96 -42.48
C ARG A 298 1.69 -5.64 -41.54
N ILE A 299 0.98 -4.86 -40.73
CA ILE A 299 -0.02 -5.34 -39.78
C ILE A 299 -1.25 -4.44 -39.90
N ALA A 300 -2.23 -4.88 -40.68
CA ALA A 300 -3.46 -4.12 -40.89
C ALA A 300 -4.19 -3.88 -39.54
N PRO A 301 -4.59 -2.64 -39.22
CA PRO A 301 -5.31 -2.34 -37.99
C PRO A 301 -6.70 -3.00 -37.98
N PRO A 302 -7.18 -3.45 -36.81
CA PRO A 302 -8.58 -3.85 -36.65
C PRO A 302 -9.53 -2.71 -37.05
N ALA A 303 -10.69 -3.04 -37.60
CA ALA A 303 -11.65 -2.04 -38.07
C ALA A 303 -12.12 -1.12 -36.93
N GLU A 304 -12.26 -1.66 -35.72
CA GLU A 304 -12.61 -0.92 -34.51
C GLU A 304 -11.56 0.13 -34.16
N LEU A 305 -10.27 -0.17 -34.37
CA LEU A 305 -9.18 0.78 -34.09
C LEU A 305 -9.18 1.92 -35.10
N VAL A 306 -9.45 1.64 -36.36
CA VAL A 306 -9.58 2.66 -37.41
C VAL A 306 -10.76 3.58 -37.12
N ALA A 307 -11.91 3.02 -36.76
CA ALA A 307 -13.09 3.79 -36.39
C ALA A 307 -12.81 4.69 -35.17
N TRP A 308 -12.15 4.13 -34.14
CA TRP A 308 -11.76 4.87 -32.95
C TRP A 308 -10.83 6.05 -33.30
N LEU A 309 -9.83 5.85 -34.15
CA LEU A 309 -8.92 6.92 -34.59
C LEU A 309 -9.62 8.04 -35.36
N GLU A 310 -10.61 7.72 -36.20
CA GLU A 310 -11.38 8.74 -36.91
C GLU A 310 -12.34 9.50 -35.98
N GLU A 311 -12.90 8.84 -34.96
CA GLU A 311 -13.72 9.50 -33.94
C GLU A 311 -12.90 10.46 -33.05
N HIS A 312 -11.64 10.11 -32.77
CA HIS A 312 -10.73 10.89 -31.92
C HIS A 312 -9.79 11.79 -32.72
N LYS A 313 -10.17 12.13 -33.95
CA LYS A 313 -9.37 12.94 -34.85
C LYS A 313 -9.45 14.41 -34.50
N ASP A 314 -8.30 14.95 -34.08
CA ASP A 314 -8.12 16.35 -33.75
C ASP A 314 -6.94 16.96 -34.54
N ASP A 315 -6.63 18.23 -34.25
CA ASP A 315 -5.50 18.93 -34.86
C ASP A 315 -4.17 18.24 -34.53
N PHE A 316 -4.02 17.71 -33.32
CA PHE A 316 -2.84 16.97 -32.90
C PHE A 316 -2.65 15.71 -33.74
N LEU A 317 -3.69 14.88 -33.87
CA LEU A 317 -3.68 13.65 -34.66
C LEU A 317 -3.41 13.95 -36.12
N THR A 318 -3.99 15.03 -36.66
CA THR A 318 -3.78 15.45 -38.05
C THR A 318 -2.31 15.77 -38.30
N VAL A 319 -1.66 16.52 -37.40
CA VAL A 319 -0.22 16.81 -37.49
C VAL A 319 0.62 15.53 -37.31
N ALA A 320 0.26 14.68 -36.34
CA ALA A 320 0.97 13.44 -36.06
C ALA A 320 0.88 12.44 -37.23
N ALA A 321 -0.29 12.27 -37.84
CA ALA A 321 -0.54 11.41 -38.98
C ALA A 321 0.23 11.87 -40.23
N ASN A 322 0.37 13.18 -40.43
CA ASN A 322 1.23 13.72 -41.50
C ASN A 322 2.71 13.39 -41.29
N ARG A 323 3.17 13.30 -40.04
CA ARG A 323 4.55 12.94 -39.70
C ARG A 323 4.79 11.42 -39.74
N TYR A 324 3.77 10.63 -39.39
CA TYR A 324 3.84 9.16 -39.28
C TYR A 324 2.74 8.49 -40.13
N PRO A 325 2.78 8.65 -41.46
CA PRO A 325 1.74 8.11 -42.34
C PRO A 325 1.73 6.58 -42.28
N GLY A 326 0.54 5.99 -42.13
CA GLY A 326 0.34 4.55 -42.10
C GLY A 326 0.85 3.86 -40.83
N GLU A 327 1.05 4.58 -39.72
CA GLU A 327 1.44 4.01 -38.41
C GLU A 327 0.30 4.13 -37.36
N PRO A 328 -0.87 3.48 -37.56
CA PRO A 328 -2.07 3.69 -36.72
C PRO A 328 -1.86 3.34 -35.24
N TYR A 329 -1.05 2.32 -34.92
CA TYR A 329 -0.76 1.92 -33.54
C TYR A 329 0.04 2.99 -32.79
N ARG A 330 1.03 3.58 -33.46
CA ARG A 330 1.81 4.69 -32.92
C ARG A 330 0.92 5.89 -32.64
N LEU A 331 0.05 6.23 -33.59
CA LEU A 331 -0.88 7.35 -33.48
C LEU A 331 -1.85 7.15 -32.31
N THR A 332 -2.36 5.93 -32.14
CA THR A 332 -3.21 5.54 -31.00
C THR A 332 -2.47 5.79 -29.68
N LEU A 333 -1.26 5.24 -29.52
CA LEU A 333 -0.47 5.42 -28.30
C LEU A 333 -0.11 6.88 -28.02
N ALA A 334 0.13 7.67 -29.07
CA ALA A 334 0.39 9.09 -28.96
C ALA A 334 -0.85 9.87 -28.49
N LEU A 335 -2.04 9.52 -28.97
CA LEU A 335 -3.30 10.10 -28.50
C LEU A 335 -3.58 9.79 -27.03
N LEU A 336 -3.39 8.55 -26.61
CA LEU A 336 -3.56 8.16 -25.21
C LEU A 336 -2.59 8.91 -24.29
N ALA A 337 -1.35 9.10 -24.73
CA ALA A 337 -0.39 9.94 -24.04
C ALA A 337 -0.81 11.42 -23.99
N THR A 338 -1.43 11.96 -25.03
CA THR A 338 -1.95 13.33 -25.04
C THR A 338 -3.14 13.48 -24.08
N ALA A 339 -4.08 12.53 -24.09
CA ALA A 339 -5.22 12.53 -23.18
C ALA A 339 -4.78 12.49 -21.70
N LEU A 340 -3.74 11.71 -21.38
CA LEU A 340 -3.14 11.72 -20.04
C LEU A 340 -2.40 13.03 -19.72
N ASP A 341 -1.78 13.67 -20.72
CA ASP A 341 -1.18 14.99 -20.53
C ASP A 341 -2.25 16.03 -20.18
N GLU A 342 -3.39 16.02 -20.86
CA GLU A 342 -4.54 16.87 -20.56
C GLU A 342 -5.09 16.59 -19.16
N ALA A 343 -5.31 15.32 -18.81
CA ALA A 343 -5.74 14.91 -17.48
C ALA A 343 -4.77 15.35 -16.37
N SER A 344 -3.47 15.50 -16.67
CA SER A 344 -2.48 15.98 -15.70
C SER A 344 -2.64 17.45 -15.30
N HIS A 345 -3.40 18.24 -16.09
CA HIS A 345 -3.69 19.65 -15.83
C HIS A 345 -5.05 19.87 -15.14
N GLU A 346 -5.75 18.78 -14.82
CA GLU A 346 -7.07 18.83 -14.18
C GLU A 346 -7.00 19.42 -12.76
N LYS A 347 -7.98 20.27 -12.41
CA LYS A 347 -8.09 20.94 -11.11
C LYS A 347 -8.75 20.05 -10.06
N VAL A 348 -8.17 18.87 -9.80
CA VAL A 348 -8.77 17.83 -8.94
C VAL A 348 -9.22 18.36 -7.56
N VAL A 349 -8.41 19.15 -6.86
CA VAL A 349 -8.78 19.68 -5.53
C VAL A 349 -9.99 20.61 -5.60
N GLU A 350 -10.03 21.52 -6.58
CA GLU A 350 -11.19 22.39 -6.79
C GLU A 350 -12.43 21.57 -7.11
N ASN A 351 -12.27 20.51 -7.93
CA ASN A 351 -13.36 19.63 -8.31
C ASN A 351 -13.90 18.84 -7.12
N LEU A 352 -13.05 18.42 -6.17
CA LEU A 352 -13.44 17.64 -4.99
C LEU A 352 -14.02 18.49 -3.86
N LEU A 353 -13.64 19.77 -3.75
CA LEU A 353 -14.10 20.69 -2.72
C LEU A 353 -15.26 21.60 -3.18
N SER A 354 -15.74 21.41 -4.42
CA SER A 354 -16.81 22.24 -4.98
C SER A 354 -18.18 21.87 -4.42
N ASP A 355 -18.96 22.90 -4.06
CA ASP A 355 -20.38 22.78 -3.71
C ASP A 355 -21.32 22.70 -4.94
N GLN A 356 -20.78 22.83 -6.15
CA GLN A 356 -21.58 22.77 -7.38
C GLN A 356 -22.04 21.34 -7.68
N PRO A 357 -23.26 21.14 -8.21
CA PRO A 357 -23.73 19.83 -8.66
C PRO A 357 -22.76 19.21 -9.68
N ILE A 358 -22.52 17.90 -9.57
CA ILE A 358 -21.62 17.15 -10.48
C ILE A 358 -22.11 17.19 -11.93
N ASP A 359 -23.43 17.26 -12.13
CA ASP A 359 -24.07 17.23 -13.45
C ASP A 359 -23.89 18.53 -14.28
N GLN A 360 -23.16 19.51 -13.76
CA GLN A 360 -22.78 20.72 -14.50
C GLN A 360 -21.32 20.61 -14.95
N PRO A 361 -21.03 20.75 -16.26
CA PRO A 361 -19.68 20.56 -16.79
C PRO A 361 -18.71 21.54 -16.13
N ILE A 362 -17.73 21.00 -15.42
CA ILE A 362 -16.61 21.76 -14.89
C ILE A 362 -15.81 22.24 -16.10
N SER A 363 -15.82 23.54 -16.36
CA SER A 363 -15.18 24.13 -17.52
C SER A 363 -13.67 23.83 -17.52
N HIS A 364 -13.21 23.11 -18.54
CA HIS A 364 -11.78 22.88 -18.79
C HIS A 364 -11.12 24.16 -19.34
N PRO A 365 -9.86 24.45 -18.98
CA PRO A 365 -9.14 25.60 -19.51
C PRO A 365 -8.53 25.28 -20.88
N ARG A 366 -9.39 25.12 -21.90
CA ARG A 366 -9.12 25.31 -23.34
C ARG A 366 -10.47 25.30 -24.06
N ASP A 367 -10.67 26.26 -24.95
CA ASP A 367 -11.90 26.51 -25.72
C ASP A 367 -12.23 25.35 -26.69
N CYS A 368 -12.55 24.17 -26.15
CA CYS A 368 -13.11 23.05 -26.89
C CYS A 368 -14.56 22.88 -26.46
N GLU A 369 -15.50 23.03 -27.40
CA GLU A 369 -16.96 23.04 -27.18
C GLU A 369 -17.56 21.70 -26.70
N THR A 370 -16.73 20.75 -26.28
CA THR A 370 -17.16 19.45 -25.74
C THR A 370 -16.65 19.28 -24.31
N PRO A 371 -17.53 19.07 -23.31
CA PRO A 371 -17.11 18.61 -22.01
C PRO A 371 -16.59 17.19 -22.17
N ILE A 372 -15.28 17.04 -22.34
CA ILE A 372 -14.65 15.74 -22.14
C ILE A 372 -14.80 15.47 -20.64
N GLY A 373 -15.59 14.47 -20.28
CA GLY A 373 -15.68 13.97 -18.91
C GLY A 373 -14.28 13.66 -18.36
N SER A 374 -14.12 13.54 -17.04
CA SER A 374 -12.80 13.19 -16.52
C SER A 374 -12.32 11.88 -17.15
N LEU A 375 -11.04 11.82 -17.56
CA LEU A 375 -10.46 10.65 -18.21
C LEU A 375 -10.65 9.41 -17.32
N SER A 376 -11.32 8.40 -17.89
CA SER A 376 -11.57 7.11 -17.24
C SER A 376 -10.50 6.08 -17.63
N ILE A 377 -10.39 5.01 -16.84
CA ILE A 377 -9.46 3.91 -17.15
C ILE A 377 -9.89 3.13 -18.42
N SER A 378 -11.20 3.09 -18.72
CA SER A 378 -11.73 2.44 -19.93
C SER A 378 -11.32 3.17 -21.22
N ASP A 379 -11.17 4.49 -21.16
CA ASP A 379 -10.71 5.31 -22.29
C ASP A 379 -9.28 4.95 -22.71
N LEU A 380 -8.49 4.37 -21.81
CA LEU A 380 -7.13 3.90 -22.08
C LEU A 380 -7.09 2.42 -22.42
N THR A 381 -7.73 1.59 -21.60
CA THR A 381 -7.65 0.13 -21.71
C THR A 381 -8.31 -0.42 -22.97
N SER A 382 -9.42 0.19 -23.42
CA SER A 382 -10.14 -0.24 -24.63
C SER A 382 -9.29 -0.12 -25.91
N PRO A 383 -8.75 1.06 -26.26
CA PRO A 383 -7.87 1.18 -27.42
C PRO A 383 -6.55 0.41 -27.26
N LEU A 384 -5.99 0.32 -26.03
CA LEU A 384 -4.80 -0.50 -25.79
C LEU A 384 -5.04 -1.99 -26.03
N ALA A 385 -6.24 -2.51 -25.72
CA ALA A 385 -6.61 -3.88 -26.01
C ALA A 385 -6.66 -4.15 -27.51
N LEU A 386 -7.16 -3.20 -28.32
CA LEU A 386 -7.16 -3.29 -29.78
C LEU A 386 -5.73 -3.29 -30.35
N VAL A 387 -4.85 -2.43 -29.84
CA VAL A 387 -3.43 -2.44 -30.20
C VAL A 387 -2.81 -3.80 -29.84
N ALA A 388 -3.03 -4.28 -28.61
CA ALA A 388 -2.49 -5.56 -28.14
C ALA A 388 -2.98 -6.77 -28.95
N TYR A 389 -4.24 -6.77 -29.34
CA TYR A 389 -4.83 -7.81 -30.17
C TYR A 389 -4.13 -7.95 -31.52
N ALA A 390 -3.80 -6.82 -32.17
CA ALA A 390 -3.13 -6.81 -33.46
C ALA A 390 -1.62 -7.16 -33.40
N MET A 391 -0.99 -7.01 -32.23
CA MET A 391 0.44 -7.26 -32.08
C MET A 391 0.77 -8.76 -31.95
N PRO A 392 1.91 -9.22 -32.50
CA PRO A 392 2.48 -10.53 -32.20
C PRO A 392 2.72 -10.72 -30.69
N GLU A 393 2.65 -11.97 -30.23
CA GLU A 393 2.80 -12.36 -28.82
C GLU A 393 4.06 -11.76 -28.15
N VAL A 394 5.22 -11.85 -28.80
CA VAL A 394 6.49 -11.30 -28.29
C VAL A 394 6.42 -9.79 -27.99
N ILE A 395 5.67 -9.02 -28.79
CA ILE A 395 5.48 -7.57 -28.54
C ILE A 395 4.38 -7.34 -27.49
N ARG A 396 3.35 -8.19 -27.50
CA ARG A 396 2.21 -8.11 -26.59
C ARG A 396 2.62 -8.40 -25.14
N GLU A 397 3.58 -9.29 -24.92
CA GLU A 397 4.01 -9.72 -23.58
C GLU A 397 5.07 -8.81 -22.94
N ASP A 398 5.80 -8.06 -23.76
CA ASP A 398 6.84 -7.10 -23.37
C ASP A 398 6.23 -5.78 -22.85
N HIS A 399 6.69 -4.61 -23.31
CA HIS A 399 6.24 -3.31 -22.82
C HIS A 399 4.72 -3.07 -22.93
N LEU A 400 4.06 -3.66 -23.93
CA LEU A 400 2.60 -3.54 -24.08
C LEU A 400 1.86 -4.34 -23.00
N GLY A 401 2.40 -5.48 -22.59
CA GLY A 401 1.87 -6.29 -21.49
C GLY A 401 2.14 -5.61 -20.15
N GLU A 402 3.34 -5.04 -19.99
CA GLU A 402 3.73 -4.26 -18.82
C GLU A 402 2.77 -3.09 -18.55
N ILE A 403 2.47 -2.25 -19.56
CA ILE A 403 1.58 -1.11 -19.33
C ILE A 403 0.14 -1.54 -19.05
N ARG A 404 -0.34 -2.61 -19.66
CA ARG A 404 -1.67 -3.16 -19.38
C ARG A 404 -1.77 -3.63 -17.93
N ARG A 405 -0.79 -4.40 -17.45
CA ARG A 405 -0.69 -4.79 -16.03
C ARG A 405 -0.62 -3.57 -15.12
N GLN A 406 0.17 -2.55 -15.47
CA GLN A 406 0.24 -1.31 -14.68
C GLN A 406 -1.10 -0.60 -14.61
N LEU A 407 -1.86 -0.51 -15.70
CA LEU A 407 -3.20 0.08 -15.71
C LEU A 407 -4.19 -0.73 -14.86
N ASP A 408 -4.12 -2.06 -14.91
CA ASP A 408 -4.98 -2.94 -14.12
C ASP A 408 -4.68 -2.84 -12.61
N ILE A 409 -3.40 -2.74 -12.23
CA ILE A 409 -2.93 -2.68 -10.84
C ILE A 409 -3.15 -1.29 -10.22
N PHE A 410 -2.75 -0.23 -10.94
CA PHE A 410 -2.64 1.13 -10.39
C PHE A 410 -3.78 2.07 -10.81
N GLY A 411 -4.54 1.70 -11.84
CA GLY A 411 -5.56 2.55 -12.43
C GLY A 411 -5.02 3.95 -12.74
N LEU A 412 -5.86 4.97 -12.53
CA LEU A 412 -5.49 6.38 -12.58
C LEU A 412 -5.35 7.01 -11.18
N HIS A 413 -5.03 6.20 -10.17
CA HIS A 413 -4.99 6.64 -8.76
C HIS A 413 -3.77 6.12 -7.97
N ALA A 414 -2.91 5.28 -8.56
CA ALA A 414 -1.67 4.72 -7.96
C ALA A 414 -1.88 3.79 -6.76
N ALA A 415 -2.64 4.18 -5.76
CA ALA A 415 -3.06 3.34 -4.64
C ALA A 415 -4.40 3.86 -4.13
N ARG A 416 -5.26 2.95 -3.66
CA ARG A 416 -6.57 3.33 -3.08
C ARG A 416 -6.35 4.07 -1.77
N LEU A 417 -7.10 5.13 -1.51
CA LEU A 417 -7.00 5.85 -0.23
C LEU A 417 -8.02 5.30 0.78
N ASP A 418 -7.55 4.69 1.85
CA ASP A 418 -8.42 4.34 2.97
C ASP A 418 -8.70 5.58 3.81
N ILE A 419 -9.93 5.66 4.32
CA ILE A 419 -10.36 6.68 5.27
C ILE A 419 -10.52 6.01 6.62
N ARG A 420 -9.98 6.61 7.69
CA ARG A 420 -10.13 6.07 9.05
C ARG A 420 -10.50 7.15 10.04
N GLU A 421 -11.56 6.94 10.82
CA GLU A 421 -12.01 7.88 11.86
C GLU A 421 -12.57 7.12 13.07
N SER A 422 -12.60 7.78 14.24
CA SER A 422 -13.16 7.18 15.46
C SER A 422 -14.68 7.14 15.46
N SER A 423 -15.24 6.05 16.01
CA SER A 423 -16.68 5.88 16.20
C SER A 423 -17.33 7.05 16.94
N ASP A 424 -16.70 7.54 18.02
CA ASP A 424 -17.21 8.65 18.84
C ASP A 424 -17.42 9.94 18.02
N LYS A 425 -16.46 10.33 17.17
CA LYS A 425 -16.59 11.55 16.35
C LYS A 425 -17.69 11.43 15.29
N LEU A 426 -17.88 10.23 14.75
CA LEU A 426 -18.95 9.95 13.78
C LEU A 426 -20.32 10.03 14.45
N ALA A 427 -20.43 9.47 15.66
CA ALA A 427 -21.63 9.54 16.48
C ALA A 427 -21.95 11.00 16.89
N ASP A 428 -20.96 11.77 17.34
CA ASP A 428 -21.13 13.19 17.71
C ASP A 428 -21.59 14.03 16.51
N ALA A 429 -21.01 13.80 15.32
CA ALA A 429 -21.41 14.48 14.10
C ALA A 429 -22.86 14.14 13.71
N LEU A 430 -23.23 12.86 13.77
CA LEU A 430 -24.59 12.42 13.48
C LEU A 430 -25.59 13.02 14.49
N ASP A 431 -25.28 12.99 15.79
CA ASP A 431 -26.13 13.56 16.84
C ASP A 431 -26.37 15.06 16.61
N GLU A 432 -25.32 15.81 16.27
CA GLU A 432 -25.44 17.23 15.98
C GLU A 432 -26.33 17.51 14.75
N ILE A 433 -26.12 16.76 13.67
CA ILE A 433 -26.93 16.87 12.45
C ILE A 433 -28.40 16.56 12.77
N LEU A 434 -28.68 15.50 13.53
CA LEU A 434 -30.03 15.10 13.91
C LEU A 434 -30.72 16.16 14.78
N ARG A 435 -30.00 16.83 15.68
CA ARG A 435 -30.53 17.95 16.49
C ARG A 435 -30.88 19.18 15.65
N ALA A 436 -30.26 19.35 14.48
CA ALA A 436 -30.54 20.45 13.55
C ALA A 436 -31.72 20.16 12.60
N LEU A 437 -32.14 18.90 12.48
CA LEU A 437 -33.23 18.50 11.59
C LEU A 437 -34.62 18.79 12.20
N PRO A 438 -35.63 19.08 11.36
CA PRO A 438 -37.02 19.05 11.79
C PRO A 438 -37.42 17.67 12.35
N PRO A 439 -38.47 17.59 13.18
CA PRO A 439 -38.95 16.31 13.72
C PRO A 439 -39.20 15.27 12.62
N ILE A 440 -38.52 14.14 12.71
CA ILE A 440 -38.63 13.05 11.73
C ILE A 440 -39.84 12.17 12.12
N PRO A 441 -40.77 11.87 11.20
CA PRO A 441 -41.90 11.00 11.48
C PRO A 441 -41.47 9.64 12.05
N ASN A 442 -42.22 9.14 13.05
CA ASN A 442 -41.99 7.87 13.74
C ASN A 442 -40.74 7.79 14.63
N LEU A 443 -40.00 8.89 14.81
CA LEU A 443 -38.91 8.98 15.78
C LEU A 443 -39.28 9.91 16.93
N GLN A 444 -38.86 9.56 18.14
CA GLN A 444 -38.98 10.46 19.28
C GLN A 444 -38.01 11.64 19.09
N SER A 445 -38.50 12.85 19.36
CA SER A 445 -37.72 14.09 19.29
C SER A 445 -37.64 14.72 20.67
N PRO A 446 -36.45 15.00 21.22
CA PRO A 446 -35.12 14.70 20.67
C PRO A 446 -34.82 13.19 20.67
N ILE A 447 -33.97 12.75 19.75
CA ILE A 447 -33.49 11.36 19.70
C ILE A 447 -32.61 11.15 20.96
N SER A 448 -33.02 10.22 21.81
CA SER A 448 -32.34 9.95 23.10
C SER A 448 -31.38 8.77 23.04
N ASP A 449 -31.55 7.87 22.06
CA ASP A 449 -30.70 6.70 21.84
C ASP A 449 -30.48 6.49 20.33
N LEU A 450 -29.28 6.85 19.85
CA LEU A 450 -28.90 6.69 18.45
C LEU A 450 -28.97 5.23 18.01
N ARG A 451 -28.68 4.27 18.90
CA ARG A 451 -28.66 2.84 18.54
C ARG A 451 -30.02 2.34 18.09
N GLN A 452 -31.09 2.84 18.70
CA GLN A 452 -32.46 2.51 18.32
C GLN A 452 -32.96 3.32 17.12
N ALA A 453 -32.45 4.55 16.96
CA ALA A 453 -32.89 5.46 15.91
C ALA A 453 -32.27 5.13 14.53
N ILE A 454 -30.99 4.75 14.47
CA ILE A 454 -30.27 4.55 13.21
C ILE A 454 -30.94 3.51 12.29
N PRO A 455 -31.35 2.31 12.77
CA PRO A 455 -32.05 1.35 11.91
C PRO A 455 -33.36 1.90 11.33
N GLN A 456 -34.09 2.73 12.08
CA GLN A 456 -35.32 3.37 11.61
C GLN A 456 -35.03 4.46 10.58
N LEU A 457 -33.96 5.25 10.79
CA LEU A 457 -33.48 6.28 9.86
C LEU A 457 -33.04 5.67 8.53
N LEU A 458 -32.35 4.52 8.55
CA LEU A 458 -31.94 3.80 7.35
C LEU A 458 -33.12 3.27 6.51
N ASN A 459 -34.27 3.04 7.15
CA ASN A 459 -35.51 2.64 6.48
C ASN A 459 -36.41 3.83 6.11
N SER A 460 -36.01 5.05 6.47
CA SER A 460 -36.75 6.27 6.18
C SER A 460 -36.16 6.99 4.95
N PRO A 461 -36.95 7.81 4.24
CA PRO A 461 -36.43 8.68 3.20
C PRO A 461 -35.35 9.61 3.74
N ARG A 462 -34.36 9.94 2.91
CA ARG A 462 -33.32 10.94 3.23
C ARG A 462 -34.01 12.26 3.62
N PRO A 463 -33.67 12.85 4.78
CA PRO A 463 -34.22 14.14 5.19
C PRO A 463 -33.66 15.26 4.30
N GLU A 464 -34.38 16.39 4.26
CA GLU A 464 -33.87 17.61 3.62
C GLU A 464 -32.72 18.17 4.47
N LEU A 465 -31.51 18.06 3.94
CA LEU A 465 -30.27 18.48 4.62
C LEU A 465 -29.76 19.77 3.99
N ALA A 466 -29.32 20.71 4.83
CA ALA A 466 -28.53 21.84 4.36
C ALA A 466 -27.23 21.33 3.70
N PRO A 467 -26.63 22.09 2.76
CA PRO A 467 -25.34 21.70 2.15
C PRO A 467 -24.24 21.42 3.19
N HIS A 468 -24.28 22.16 4.31
CA HIS A 468 -23.44 21.94 5.48
C HIS A 468 -24.33 21.90 6.74
N PRO A 469 -24.81 20.71 7.15
CA PRO A 469 -25.74 20.56 8.26
C PRO A 469 -25.06 20.63 9.64
N GLY A 470 -23.72 20.65 9.69
CA GLY A 470 -22.93 20.81 10.92
C GLY A 470 -22.69 22.28 11.29
N VAL A 471 -22.88 22.62 12.56
CA VAL A 471 -22.62 23.96 13.12
C VAL A 471 -21.22 24.02 13.74
N THR A 472 -20.72 22.92 14.28
CA THR A 472 -19.35 22.84 14.81
C THR A 472 -18.30 22.57 13.71
N PRO A 473 -17.05 23.05 13.88
CA PRO A 473 -15.97 22.74 12.95
C PRO A 473 -15.72 21.23 12.77
N THR A 474 -15.89 20.44 13.82
CA THR A 474 -15.71 18.98 13.78
C THR A 474 -16.77 18.32 12.90
N THR A 475 -18.05 18.62 13.13
CA THR A 475 -19.15 18.06 12.32
C THR A 475 -19.08 18.52 10.88
N ALA A 476 -18.71 19.79 10.63
CA ALA A 476 -18.48 20.30 9.29
C ALA A 476 -17.34 19.55 8.56
N GLN A 477 -16.25 19.22 9.25
CA GLN A 477 -15.14 18.43 8.70
C GLN A 477 -15.55 16.99 8.40
N THR A 478 -16.31 16.33 9.28
CA THR A 478 -16.86 14.99 9.04
C THR A 478 -17.78 14.99 7.83
N TRP A 479 -18.69 15.97 7.72
CA TRP A 479 -19.61 16.07 6.58
C TRP A 479 -18.87 16.35 5.26
N SER A 480 -17.92 17.28 5.28
CA SER A 480 -17.08 17.63 4.12
C SER A 480 -16.29 16.42 3.61
N LEU A 481 -15.80 15.56 4.50
CA LEU A 481 -15.15 14.30 4.13
C LEU A 481 -16.07 13.40 3.29
N PHE A 482 -17.31 13.16 3.73
CA PHE A 482 -18.26 12.35 2.96
C PHE A 482 -18.60 13.00 1.60
N GLN A 483 -18.67 14.33 1.53
CA GLN A 483 -18.83 15.05 0.26
C GLN A 483 -17.62 14.84 -0.67
N VAL A 484 -16.39 14.96 -0.16
CA VAL A 484 -15.16 14.66 -0.93
C VAL A 484 -15.15 13.21 -1.40
N MET A 485 -15.57 12.27 -0.56
CA MET A 485 -15.65 10.85 -0.92
C MET A 485 -16.64 10.63 -2.07
N TYR A 486 -17.86 11.16 -1.97
CA TYR A 486 -18.86 11.11 -3.04
C TYR A 486 -18.30 11.67 -4.35
N ARG A 487 -17.78 12.89 -4.30
CA ARG A 487 -17.26 13.58 -5.50
C ARG A 487 -16.09 12.84 -6.12
N SER A 488 -15.21 12.26 -5.31
CA SER A 488 -14.09 11.44 -5.81
C SER A 488 -14.59 10.22 -6.57
N ARG A 489 -15.53 9.46 -6.00
CA ARG A 489 -16.10 8.26 -6.65
C ARG A 489 -16.86 8.61 -7.92
N ALA A 490 -17.64 9.69 -7.89
CA ALA A 490 -18.47 10.11 -9.02
C ALA A 490 -17.64 10.70 -10.18
N LEU A 491 -16.60 11.48 -9.90
CA LEU A 491 -15.77 12.11 -10.92
C LEU A 491 -14.66 11.19 -11.42
N TYR A 492 -13.98 10.47 -10.52
CA TYR A 492 -12.73 9.77 -10.80
C TYR A 492 -12.83 8.24 -10.70
N GLY A 493 -14.03 7.73 -10.41
CA GLY A 493 -14.32 6.31 -10.27
C GLY A 493 -14.19 5.81 -8.83
N ALA A 494 -14.88 4.71 -8.53
CA ALA A 494 -14.96 4.14 -7.19
C ALA A 494 -13.61 3.67 -6.61
N ASP A 495 -12.68 3.27 -7.49
CA ASP A 495 -11.38 2.71 -7.10
C ASP A 495 -10.41 3.75 -6.49
N THR A 496 -10.73 5.05 -6.50
CA THR A 496 -9.89 6.06 -5.83
C THR A 496 -9.86 5.89 -4.30
N LEU A 497 -10.92 5.29 -3.74
CA LEU A 497 -11.08 5.04 -2.32
C LEU A 497 -11.02 3.55 -2.01
N GLY A 498 -10.42 3.24 -0.87
CA GLY A 498 -10.38 1.90 -0.30
C GLY A 498 -11.48 1.69 0.73
N ALA A 499 -11.10 1.28 1.93
CA ALA A 499 -12.00 1.04 3.04
C ALA A 499 -12.30 2.33 3.83
N PHE A 500 -13.51 2.42 4.40
CA PHE A 500 -13.82 3.33 5.49
C PHE A 500 -13.73 2.57 6.81
N ILE A 501 -12.66 2.83 7.56
CA ILE A 501 -12.30 2.12 8.79
C ILE A 501 -12.82 2.89 10.00
N ILE A 502 -13.49 2.19 10.90
CA ILE A 502 -14.05 2.76 12.12
C ILE A 502 -13.19 2.30 13.30
N SER A 503 -12.34 3.19 13.82
CA SER A 503 -11.60 2.92 15.06
C SER A 503 -12.53 2.86 16.26
N MET A 504 -12.14 2.10 17.28
CA MET A 504 -12.94 1.89 18.50
C MET A 504 -14.38 1.47 18.17
N ALA A 505 -14.57 0.57 17.20
CA ALA A 505 -15.87 0.02 16.88
C ALA A 505 -16.30 -0.97 17.98
N ARG A 506 -17.48 -0.76 18.58
CA ARG A 506 -17.97 -1.54 19.73
C ARG A 506 -19.33 -2.18 19.50
N SER A 507 -20.06 -1.74 18.50
CA SER A 507 -21.44 -2.15 18.28
C SER A 507 -21.89 -1.97 16.84
N ALA A 508 -22.99 -2.62 16.44
CA ALA A 508 -23.58 -2.48 15.11
C ALA A 508 -23.93 -1.02 14.78
N ALA A 509 -24.32 -0.22 15.78
CA ALA A 509 -24.66 1.19 15.62
C ALA A 509 -23.48 2.03 15.08
N ASP A 510 -22.23 1.67 15.39
CA ASP A 510 -21.06 2.40 14.92
C ASP A 510 -20.90 2.23 13.39
N ILE A 511 -21.08 1.01 12.90
CA ILE A 511 -21.07 0.67 11.46
C ILE A 511 -22.26 1.33 10.74
N LEU A 512 -23.45 1.24 11.33
CA LEU A 512 -24.66 1.81 10.74
C LEU A 512 -24.64 3.35 10.70
N THR A 513 -23.91 4.00 11.61
CA THR A 513 -23.69 5.46 11.60
C THR A 513 -22.98 5.88 10.31
N VAL A 514 -21.90 5.18 9.95
CA VAL A 514 -21.17 5.43 8.69
C VAL A 514 -22.07 5.16 7.49
N LEU A 515 -22.81 4.05 7.49
CA LEU A 515 -23.74 3.74 6.41
C LEU A 515 -24.78 4.85 6.21
N LEU A 516 -25.34 5.37 7.30
CA LEU A 516 -26.34 6.43 7.25
C LEU A 516 -25.75 7.73 6.68
N LEU A 517 -24.59 8.17 7.17
CA LEU A 517 -23.90 9.36 6.66
C LEU A 517 -23.52 9.20 5.18
N ALA A 518 -23.04 8.01 4.79
CA ALA A 518 -22.72 7.69 3.41
C ALA A 518 -23.97 7.72 2.51
N ARG A 519 -25.11 7.21 2.98
CA ARG A 519 -26.39 7.28 2.21
C ARG A 519 -26.91 8.70 2.09
N TRP A 520 -26.75 9.53 3.11
CA TRP A 520 -27.14 10.95 3.04
C TRP A 520 -26.22 11.81 2.18
N THR A 521 -25.10 11.25 1.71
CA THR A 521 -24.15 11.91 0.80
C THR A 521 -23.99 11.15 -0.51
N ASP A 522 -24.85 10.16 -0.78
CA ASP A 522 -24.87 9.36 -2.00
C ASP A 522 -23.56 8.59 -2.29
N CYS A 523 -22.80 8.23 -1.25
CA CYS A 523 -21.54 7.48 -1.37
C CYS A 523 -21.54 6.09 -0.71
N ALA A 524 -22.72 5.55 -0.37
CA ALA A 524 -22.83 4.26 0.32
C ALA A 524 -22.61 3.04 -0.59
N ASP A 525 -23.01 3.11 -1.85
CA ASP A 525 -22.98 1.96 -2.75
C ASP A 525 -21.53 1.57 -3.05
N GLY A 526 -21.18 0.31 -2.76
CA GLY A 526 -19.84 -0.23 -2.94
C GLY A 526 -18.77 0.38 -2.02
N LEU A 527 -19.17 0.97 -0.88
CA LEU A 527 -18.25 1.44 0.15
C LEU A 527 -17.97 0.33 1.17
N PHE A 528 -16.72 -0.10 1.30
CA PHE A 528 -16.36 -1.06 2.34
C PHE A 528 -16.30 -0.39 3.72
N ILE A 529 -17.34 -0.57 4.53
CA ILE A 529 -17.38 -0.10 5.92
C ILE A 529 -16.77 -1.17 6.83
N VAL A 530 -15.64 -0.84 7.45
CA VAL A 530 -14.76 -1.80 8.13
C VAL A 530 -14.68 -1.47 9.62
N PRO A 531 -15.32 -2.25 10.50
CA PRO A 531 -15.10 -2.10 11.93
C PRO A 531 -13.68 -2.55 12.28
N LEU A 532 -13.00 -1.75 13.10
CA LEU A 532 -11.73 -2.10 13.73
C LEU A 532 -11.99 -2.43 15.20
N PHE A 533 -11.88 -3.71 15.55
CA PHE A 533 -11.99 -4.21 16.92
C PHE A 533 -10.59 -4.21 17.57
N GLU A 534 -10.41 -3.41 18.62
CA GLU A 534 -9.08 -3.09 19.18
C GLU A 534 -8.87 -3.66 20.59
N THR A 535 -9.91 -3.76 21.42
CA THR A 535 -9.82 -4.32 22.77
C THR A 535 -10.15 -5.81 22.80
N VAL A 536 -9.80 -6.51 23.88
CA VAL A 536 -10.16 -7.92 24.03
C VAL A 536 -11.69 -8.10 24.08
N ASP A 537 -12.39 -7.25 24.82
CA ASP A 537 -13.85 -7.28 24.92
C ASP A 537 -14.51 -7.04 23.55
N ASP A 538 -13.98 -6.11 22.76
CA ASP A 538 -14.50 -5.83 21.41
C ASP A 538 -14.29 -7.03 20.47
N LEU A 539 -13.15 -7.72 20.56
CA LEU A 539 -12.86 -8.93 19.78
C LEU A 539 -13.80 -10.08 20.14
N GLU A 540 -14.13 -10.23 21.43
CA GLU A 540 -15.09 -11.23 21.90
C GLU A 540 -16.52 -10.92 21.44
N ALA A 541 -16.92 -9.64 21.41
CA ALA A 541 -18.24 -9.18 20.98
C ALA A 541 -18.42 -9.06 19.46
N ALA A 542 -17.32 -9.08 18.69
CA ALA A 542 -17.32 -8.89 17.24
C ALA A 542 -18.25 -9.84 16.45
N PRO A 543 -18.32 -11.16 16.75
CA PRO A 543 -19.21 -12.07 16.04
C PRO A 543 -20.70 -11.73 16.25
N ASP A 544 -21.10 -11.34 17.47
CA ASP A 544 -22.48 -10.94 17.76
C ASP A 544 -22.84 -9.62 17.07
N THR A 545 -21.90 -8.69 17.01
CA THR A 545 -22.06 -7.44 16.24
C THR A 545 -22.34 -7.72 14.77
N LEU A 546 -21.60 -8.65 14.15
CA LEU A 546 -21.86 -9.04 12.76
C LEU A 546 -23.21 -9.75 12.57
N ARG A 547 -23.62 -10.62 13.50
CA ARG A 547 -24.96 -11.26 13.46
C ARG A 547 -26.07 -10.23 13.49
N GLU A 548 -25.96 -9.23 14.36
CA GLU A 548 -26.91 -8.12 14.45
C GLU A 548 -26.98 -7.36 13.12
N LEU A 549 -25.83 -6.99 12.55
CA LEU A 549 -25.76 -6.31 11.25
C LEU A 549 -26.39 -7.13 10.13
N PHE A 550 -26.06 -8.42 10.02
CA PHE A 550 -26.56 -9.29 8.95
C PHE A 550 -28.06 -9.61 9.07
N ALA A 551 -28.67 -9.41 10.24
CA ALA A 551 -30.10 -9.52 10.43
C ALA A 551 -30.89 -8.30 9.92
N LEU A 552 -30.23 -7.15 9.69
CA LEU A 552 -30.88 -5.92 9.23
C LEU A 552 -30.97 -5.87 7.70
N GLU A 553 -32.20 -5.70 7.19
CA GLU A 553 -32.47 -5.61 5.74
C GLU A 553 -31.68 -4.48 5.07
N ALA A 554 -31.63 -3.30 5.71
CA ALA A 554 -30.87 -2.16 5.20
C ALA A 554 -29.37 -2.46 5.04
N TYR A 555 -28.79 -3.24 5.94
CA TYR A 555 -27.38 -3.61 5.86
C TYR A 555 -27.14 -4.72 4.83
N ARG A 556 -28.06 -5.68 4.71
CA ARG A 556 -28.02 -6.69 3.63
C ARG A 556 -28.11 -6.07 2.25
N ALA A 557 -28.94 -5.03 2.09
CA ALA A 557 -29.00 -4.25 0.85
C ALA A 557 -27.66 -3.58 0.54
N HIS A 558 -27.00 -2.99 1.54
CA HIS A 558 -25.66 -2.42 1.37
C HIS A 558 -24.61 -3.49 1.02
N LEU A 559 -24.58 -4.62 1.73
CA LEU A 559 -23.67 -5.73 1.42
C LEU A 559 -23.84 -6.23 -0.02
N ALA A 560 -25.06 -6.24 -0.57
CA ALA A 560 -25.28 -6.60 -1.96
C ALA A 560 -24.60 -5.62 -2.95
N THR A 561 -24.43 -4.34 -2.59
CA THR A 561 -23.63 -3.38 -3.37
C THR A 561 -22.12 -3.61 -3.26
N CYS A 562 -21.71 -4.42 -2.29
CA CYS A 562 -20.33 -4.81 -2.02
C CYS A 562 -20.13 -6.31 -2.33
N ASP A 563 -20.85 -6.88 -3.30
CA ASP A 563 -20.73 -8.31 -3.69
C ASP A 563 -20.91 -9.33 -2.54
N ASN A 564 -21.76 -8.99 -1.55
CA ASN A 564 -21.94 -9.73 -0.31
C ASN A 564 -20.62 -9.96 0.46
N HIS A 565 -19.76 -8.94 0.47
CA HIS A 565 -18.43 -8.98 1.08
C HIS A 565 -18.37 -8.05 2.30
N GLN A 566 -18.00 -8.62 3.44
CA GLN A 566 -17.65 -7.89 4.66
C GLN A 566 -16.13 -7.91 4.87
N MET A 567 -15.54 -6.75 5.14
CA MET A 567 -14.18 -6.65 5.63
C MET A 567 -14.19 -6.27 7.11
N VAL A 568 -13.35 -6.92 7.92
CA VAL A 568 -13.19 -6.62 9.36
C VAL A 568 -11.72 -6.39 9.64
N MET A 569 -11.40 -5.31 10.34
CA MET A 569 -10.03 -5.02 10.74
C MET A 569 -9.77 -5.49 12.18
N ILE A 570 -8.59 -6.09 12.39
CA ILE A 570 -8.15 -6.57 13.70
C ILE A 570 -6.86 -5.87 14.14
N GLY A 571 -6.88 -5.29 15.34
CA GLY A 571 -5.82 -4.43 15.89
C GLY A 571 -4.87 -5.14 16.85
N TYR A 572 -3.79 -5.76 16.35
CA TYR A 572 -2.84 -6.49 17.21
C TYR A 572 -2.17 -5.64 18.30
N SER A 573 -1.63 -4.47 17.92
CA SER A 573 -0.82 -3.68 18.85
C SER A 573 -1.65 -3.13 20.01
N ASP A 574 -2.91 -2.79 19.77
CA ASP A 574 -3.77 -2.17 20.78
C ASP A 574 -4.36 -3.24 21.69
N SER A 575 -4.76 -4.40 21.15
CA SER A 575 -5.15 -5.54 21.99
C SER A 575 -4.00 -6.03 22.87
N ASN A 576 -2.76 -6.02 22.35
CA ASN A 576 -1.57 -6.40 23.14
C ASN A 576 -1.30 -5.42 24.30
N LYS A 577 -1.64 -4.13 24.17
CA LYS A 577 -1.50 -3.15 25.26
C LYS A 577 -2.60 -3.31 26.30
N ASP A 578 -3.78 -3.74 25.87
CA ASP A 578 -4.97 -3.94 26.69
C ASP A 578 -4.87 -5.23 27.52
N GLY A 579 -4.83 -6.40 26.85
CA GLY A 579 -4.87 -7.72 27.50
C GLY A 579 -3.52 -8.40 27.69
N GLY A 580 -2.41 -7.78 27.30
CA GLY A 580 -1.09 -8.43 27.30
C GLY A 580 -0.88 -9.41 26.13
N TYR A 581 0.39 -9.71 25.82
CA TYR A 581 0.75 -10.36 24.56
C TYR A 581 0.08 -11.73 24.35
N LEU A 582 0.07 -12.61 25.36
CA LEU A 582 -0.44 -13.96 25.18
C LEU A 582 -1.97 -13.98 25.03
N ALA A 583 -2.68 -13.31 25.95
CA ALA A 583 -4.14 -13.31 25.96
C ALA A 583 -4.71 -12.62 24.72
N ALA A 584 -4.13 -11.48 24.32
CA ALA A 584 -4.54 -10.78 23.11
C ALA A 584 -4.36 -11.62 21.84
N ASN A 585 -3.22 -12.30 21.66
CA ASN A 585 -3.02 -13.15 20.48
C ASN A 585 -3.96 -14.38 20.48
N TRP A 586 -4.31 -14.91 21.65
CA TRP A 586 -5.29 -15.99 21.74
C TRP A 586 -6.73 -15.51 21.46
N ALA A 587 -7.13 -14.37 22.00
CA ALA A 587 -8.41 -13.72 21.70
C ALA A 587 -8.53 -13.41 20.19
N LEU A 588 -7.47 -12.87 19.58
CA LEU A 588 -7.41 -12.62 18.14
C LEU A 588 -7.57 -13.91 17.31
N TYR A 589 -6.96 -15.02 17.73
CA TYR A 589 -7.12 -16.30 17.04
C TYR A 589 -8.57 -16.78 17.08
N GLN A 590 -9.20 -16.74 18.26
CA GLN A 590 -10.60 -17.14 18.44
C GLN A 590 -11.58 -16.23 17.72
N ALA A 591 -11.38 -14.91 17.79
CA ALA A 591 -12.22 -13.93 17.12
C ALA A 591 -12.24 -14.14 15.61
N GLN A 592 -11.08 -14.40 14.99
CA GLN A 592 -10.99 -14.68 13.56
C GLN A 592 -11.76 -15.95 13.15
N GLU A 593 -11.66 -17.04 13.92
CA GLU A 593 -12.45 -18.26 13.66
C GLU A 593 -13.95 -18.00 13.77
N ASN A 594 -14.37 -17.26 14.80
CA ASN A 594 -15.78 -16.98 15.04
C ASN A 594 -16.36 -16.01 13.99
N LEU A 595 -15.59 -15.01 13.56
CA LEU A 595 -15.97 -14.10 12.48
C LEU A 595 -16.13 -14.86 11.16
N ALA A 596 -15.19 -15.75 10.83
CA ALA A 596 -15.30 -16.59 9.63
C ALA A 596 -16.54 -17.48 9.66
N ALA A 597 -16.84 -18.09 10.82
CA ALA A 597 -18.03 -18.92 10.99
C ALA A 597 -19.33 -18.13 10.82
N VAL A 598 -19.44 -16.93 11.41
CA VAL A 598 -20.63 -16.06 11.27
C VAL A 598 -20.83 -15.61 9.83
N CYS A 599 -19.76 -15.19 9.15
CA CYS A 599 -19.83 -14.82 7.73
C CYS A 599 -20.28 -16.00 6.87
N GLN A 600 -19.76 -17.20 7.12
CA GLN A 600 -20.18 -18.42 6.42
C GLN A 600 -21.66 -18.75 6.66
N GLU A 601 -22.15 -18.66 7.90
CA GLU A 601 -23.56 -18.91 8.27
C GLU A 601 -24.53 -18.01 7.48
N HIS A 602 -24.13 -16.76 7.24
CA HIS A 602 -24.95 -15.75 6.56
C HIS A 602 -24.67 -15.63 5.04
N GLY A 603 -23.81 -16.48 4.48
CA GLY A 603 -23.41 -16.44 3.07
C GLY A 603 -22.69 -15.14 2.68
N VAL A 604 -21.91 -14.58 3.62
CA VAL A 604 -21.11 -13.36 3.44
C VAL A 604 -19.64 -13.76 3.26
N THR A 605 -18.99 -13.20 2.26
CA THR A 605 -17.53 -13.36 2.08
C THR A 605 -16.82 -12.49 3.13
N LEU A 606 -15.84 -13.05 3.84
CA LEU A 606 -15.02 -12.31 4.81
C LEU A 606 -13.64 -11.97 4.23
N THR A 607 -13.18 -10.74 4.43
CA THR A 607 -11.75 -10.41 4.40
C THR A 607 -11.33 -9.88 5.76
N LEU A 608 -10.31 -10.50 6.34
CA LEU A 608 -9.64 -9.93 7.50
C LEU A 608 -8.59 -8.91 7.04
N PHE A 609 -8.67 -7.72 7.61
CA PHE A 609 -7.68 -6.67 7.46
C PHE A 609 -6.76 -6.66 8.68
N HIS A 610 -5.52 -7.11 8.48
CA HIS A 610 -4.52 -7.23 9.52
C HIS A 610 -3.83 -5.90 9.80
N GLY A 611 -4.09 -5.32 10.97
CA GLY A 611 -3.51 -4.06 11.42
C GLY A 611 -2.05 -4.14 11.88
N ARG A 612 -1.53 -3.01 12.36
CA ARG A 612 -0.13 -2.88 12.80
C ARG A 612 0.18 -3.76 14.01
N GLY A 613 1.44 -4.17 14.12
CA GLY A 613 1.97 -4.79 15.33
C GLY A 613 1.81 -6.30 15.45
N GLY A 614 1.10 -6.95 14.52
CA GLY A 614 1.03 -8.41 14.45
C GLY A 614 2.35 -9.04 14.03
N SER A 615 2.53 -10.32 14.33
CA SER A 615 3.67 -11.12 13.81
C SER A 615 3.76 -11.08 12.29
N VAL A 616 2.62 -10.93 11.62
CA VAL A 616 2.50 -10.77 10.17
C VAL A 616 2.97 -9.39 9.69
N ALA A 617 2.81 -8.34 10.50
CA ALA A 617 3.12 -6.95 10.13
C ALA A 617 4.53 -6.50 10.54
N ARG A 618 5.16 -7.13 11.55
CA ARG A 618 6.43 -6.66 12.15
C ARG A 618 7.71 -7.29 11.60
N GLY A 619 7.63 -8.28 10.71
CA GLY A 619 8.82 -8.90 10.10
C GLY A 619 9.80 -9.58 11.08
N GLY A 620 9.44 -9.75 12.36
CA GLY A 620 10.29 -10.33 13.43
C GLY A 620 10.51 -11.84 13.33
N GLY A 621 9.93 -12.48 12.31
CA GLY A 621 10.12 -13.85 11.87
C GLY A 621 9.68 -13.96 10.40
N PRO A 622 9.78 -15.13 9.75
CA PRO A 622 9.35 -15.25 8.36
C PRO A 622 7.84 -14.95 8.26
N ALA A 623 7.47 -13.80 7.69
CA ALA A 623 6.07 -13.35 7.55
C ALA A 623 5.19 -14.44 6.91
N ASN A 624 5.79 -15.20 5.98
CA ASN A 624 5.19 -16.38 5.36
C ASN A 624 4.62 -17.39 6.38
N ARG A 625 5.36 -17.71 7.45
CA ARG A 625 4.89 -18.65 8.49
C ARG A 625 3.74 -18.07 9.30
N ALA A 626 3.74 -16.77 9.55
CA ALA A 626 2.69 -16.11 10.32
C ALA A 626 1.36 -16.08 9.56
N ILE A 627 1.41 -15.87 8.23
CA ILE A 627 0.22 -15.96 7.36
C ILE A 627 -0.30 -17.40 7.32
N ARG A 628 0.58 -18.39 7.14
CA ARG A 628 0.21 -19.80 7.13
C ARG A 628 -0.31 -20.34 8.48
N ALA A 629 -0.06 -19.61 9.57
CA ALA A 629 -0.53 -19.95 10.91
C ALA A 629 -1.86 -19.27 11.28
N GLN A 630 -2.44 -18.46 10.39
CA GLN A 630 -3.79 -17.93 10.61
C GLN A 630 -4.80 -19.09 10.71
N PRO A 631 -5.93 -18.90 11.41
CA PRO A 631 -6.91 -19.96 11.53
C PRO A 631 -7.44 -20.46 10.18
N PRO A 632 -7.80 -21.74 10.04
CA PRO A 632 -8.37 -22.25 8.80
C PRO A 632 -9.63 -21.49 8.39
N GLY A 633 -9.79 -21.22 7.09
CA GLY A 633 -10.97 -20.53 6.56
C GLY A 633 -10.94 -19.00 6.68
N THR A 634 -9.87 -18.40 7.19
CA THR A 634 -9.78 -16.94 7.36
C THR A 634 -9.03 -16.22 6.24
N VAL A 635 -8.22 -16.95 5.45
CA VAL A 635 -7.48 -16.39 4.31
C VAL A 635 -8.27 -16.61 3.00
N ASN A 636 -8.52 -17.86 2.58
CA ASN A 636 -9.38 -18.20 1.42
C ASN A 636 -9.15 -17.33 0.17
N GLY A 637 -7.89 -17.06 -0.17
CA GLY A 637 -7.47 -16.24 -1.30
C GLY A 637 -7.46 -14.74 -1.01
N ARG A 638 -8.06 -14.29 0.10
CA ARG A 638 -8.22 -12.87 0.45
C ARG A 638 -7.32 -12.48 1.60
N PHE A 639 -6.46 -11.49 1.38
CA PHE A 639 -5.50 -11.08 2.39
C PHE A 639 -5.21 -9.59 2.32
N ARG A 640 -5.58 -8.83 3.35
CA ARG A 640 -5.30 -7.40 3.43
C ARG A 640 -4.40 -7.10 4.62
N LEU A 641 -3.27 -6.42 4.38
CA LEU A 641 -2.23 -6.21 5.39
C LEU A 641 -1.75 -4.78 5.44
N THR A 642 -1.66 -4.21 6.65
CA THR A 642 -0.95 -2.95 6.87
C THR A 642 0.56 -3.14 6.78
N VAL A 643 1.21 -2.45 5.84
CA VAL A 643 2.67 -2.34 5.74
C VAL A 643 3.11 -1.12 6.54
N GLN A 644 3.79 -1.37 7.66
CA GLN A 644 4.24 -0.31 8.57
C GLN A 644 5.36 0.54 7.94
N GLY A 645 5.39 1.85 8.16
CA GLY A 645 6.40 2.72 7.56
C GLY A 645 7.86 2.34 7.88
N GLU A 646 8.13 1.81 9.08
CA GLU A 646 9.44 1.26 9.46
C GLU A 646 9.81 0.00 8.65
N VAL A 647 8.82 -0.83 8.32
CA VAL A 647 8.97 -2.05 7.50
C VAL A 647 9.19 -1.67 6.05
N ILE A 648 8.54 -0.60 5.55
CA ILE A 648 8.77 -0.09 4.20
C ILE A 648 10.27 0.18 3.97
N SER A 649 10.92 0.87 4.90
CA SER A 649 12.34 1.20 4.76
C SER A 649 13.24 -0.04 4.84
N ALA A 650 12.91 -1.04 5.67
CA ALA A 650 13.74 -2.22 5.88
C ALA A 650 13.56 -3.34 4.83
N HIS A 651 12.37 -3.44 4.23
CA HIS A 651 12.00 -4.52 3.32
C HIS A 651 11.81 -4.08 1.88
N TYR A 652 11.54 -2.80 1.64
CA TYR A 652 11.18 -2.28 0.33
C TYR A 652 12.15 -1.20 -0.17
N GLY A 653 13.30 -0.99 0.49
CA GLY A 653 14.32 -0.03 0.07
C GLY A 653 15.11 -0.43 -1.19
N ASN A 654 15.09 -1.71 -1.57
CA ASN A 654 15.75 -2.25 -2.76
C ASN A 654 14.72 -3.02 -3.62
N PRO A 655 14.58 -2.74 -4.93
CA PRO A 655 13.58 -3.38 -5.79
C PRO A 655 13.63 -4.92 -5.81
N GLN A 656 14.83 -5.53 -5.76
CA GLN A 656 14.98 -6.99 -5.77
C GLN A 656 14.53 -7.60 -4.44
N LEU A 657 14.88 -6.96 -3.31
CA LEU A 657 14.41 -7.40 -1.99
C LEU A 657 12.92 -7.16 -1.82
N ALA A 658 12.39 -6.06 -2.33
CA ALA A 658 10.98 -5.72 -2.33
C ALA A 658 10.18 -6.80 -3.07
N HIS A 659 10.60 -7.13 -4.30
CA HIS A 659 10.02 -8.21 -5.08
C HIS A 659 10.01 -9.53 -4.29
N ARG A 660 11.15 -9.92 -3.74
CA ARG A 660 11.28 -11.14 -2.96
C ARG A 660 10.37 -11.17 -1.72
N ASN A 661 10.25 -10.06 -0.99
CA ASN A 661 9.39 -10.00 0.19
C ASN A 661 7.90 -10.12 -0.19
N LEU A 662 7.50 -9.50 -1.31
CA LEU A 662 6.15 -9.62 -1.85
C LEU A 662 5.85 -11.04 -2.33
N GLU A 663 6.80 -11.65 -3.03
CA GLU A 663 6.72 -13.02 -3.52
C GLU A 663 6.46 -14.00 -2.36
N GLN A 664 7.20 -13.86 -1.26
CA GLN A 664 7.02 -14.67 -0.05
C GLN A 664 5.64 -14.48 0.61
N LEU A 665 5.06 -13.28 0.51
CA LEU A 665 3.71 -13.00 0.99
C LEU A 665 2.68 -13.69 0.10
N VAL A 666 2.80 -13.57 -1.23
CA VAL A 666 1.89 -14.23 -2.18
C VAL A 666 1.95 -15.75 -2.04
N ASN A 667 3.16 -16.32 -1.96
CA ASN A 667 3.37 -17.74 -1.67
C ASN A 667 2.59 -18.18 -0.42
N ALA A 668 2.71 -17.43 0.68
CA ALA A 668 2.07 -17.76 1.93
C ALA A 668 0.53 -17.72 1.84
N VAL A 669 -0.01 -16.72 1.15
CA VAL A 669 -1.46 -16.58 0.92
C VAL A 669 -1.96 -17.75 0.08
N LEU A 670 -1.30 -18.08 -1.03
CA LEU A 670 -1.68 -19.21 -1.90
C LEU A 670 -1.70 -20.53 -1.12
N LEU A 671 -0.64 -20.81 -0.34
CA LEU A 671 -0.54 -22.02 0.46
C LEU A 671 -1.55 -22.06 1.61
N ALA A 672 -1.83 -20.93 2.27
CA ALA A 672 -2.83 -20.84 3.33
C ALA A 672 -4.27 -20.95 2.81
N SER A 673 -4.48 -20.65 1.52
CA SER A 673 -5.77 -20.69 0.84
C SER A 673 -6.06 -22.04 0.18
N ALA A 674 -5.11 -22.98 0.24
CA ALA A 674 -5.28 -24.31 -0.31
C ALA A 674 -6.56 -24.96 0.24
N PRO A 675 -7.38 -25.62 -0.62
CA PRO A 675 -8.51 -26.40 -0.15
C PRO A 675 -8.01 -27.38 0.90
N SER A 676 -8.44 -27.21 2.15
CA SER A 676 -7.84 -27.93 3.26
C SER A 676 -7.96 -29.43 3.01
N THR A 677 -6.84 -30.15 3.01
CA THR A 677 -6.88 -31.57 3.37
C THR A 677 -7.41 -31.59 4.80
N PRO A 678 -8.47 -32.35 5.12
CA PRO A 678 -9.12 -32.28 6.42
C PRO A 678 -8.07 -32.38 7.51
N HIS A 679 -7.89 -31.28 8.26
CA HIS A 679 -6.95 -31.26 9.36
C HIS A 679 -7.26 -32.46 10.24
N HIS A 680 -6.23 -33.26 10.53
CA HIS A 680 -6.33 -34.29 11.54
C HIS A 680 -6.93 -33.65 12.79
N THR A 681 -8.23 -33.90 13.03
CA THR A 681 -8.94 -33.66 14.29
C THR A 681 -8.34 -34.61 15.31
N SER A 682 -7.09 -34.33 15.64
CA SER A 682 -6.33 -35.07 16.62
C SER A 682 -6.79 -34.61 17.99
N ALA A 683 -6.87 -35.55 18.92
CA ALA A 683 -7.17 -35.28 20.33
C ALA A 683 -6.20 -34.28 21.00
N ASN A 684 -5.14 -33.83 20.30
CA ASN A 684 -4.19 -32.84 20.78
C ASN A 684 -4.70 -31.41 20.61
N VAL A 685 -5.51 -31.10 19.59
CA VAL A 685 -5.99 -29.73 19.33
C VAL A 685 -6.85 -29.23 20.48
N SER A 686 -7.78 -30.06 20.98
CA SER A 686 -8.62 -29.69 22.12
C SER A 686 -7.82 -29.48 23.41
N LYS A 687 -6.78 -30.28 23.64
CA LYS A 687 -5.86 -30.09 24.78
C LYS A 687 -5.07 -28.79 24.67
N TRP A 688 -4.60 -28.44 23.48
CA TRP A 688 -3.89 -27.18 23.24
C TRP A 688 -4.78 -25.98 23.44
N ARG A 689 -6.04 -26.02 22.96
CA ARG A 689 -7.02 -24.95 23.22
C ARG A 689 -7.26 -24.75 24.71
N ALA A 690 -7.57 -25.82 25.45
CA ALA A 690 -7.78 -25.73 26.90
C ALA A 690 -6.54 -25.20 27.65
N ALA A 691 -5.33 -25.54 27.19
CA ALA A 691 -4.10 -24.99 27.75
C ALA A 691 -3.95 -23.49 27.41
N MET A 692 -4.25 -23.08 26.18
CA MET A 692 -4.23 -21.67 25.77
C MET A 692 -5.27 -20.84 26.53
N ASP A 693 -6.49 -21.36 26.72
CA ASP A 693 -7.53 -20.71 27.53
C ASP A 693 -7.03 -20.47 28.96
N HIS A 694 -6.46 -21.51 29.59
CA HIS A 694 -5.92 -21.40 30.94
C HIS A 694 -4.76 -20.42 31.03
N MET A 695 -3.80 -20.47 30.10
CA MET A 695 -2.67 -19.55 30.09
C MET A 695 -3.10 -18.11 29.80
N SER A 696 -4.10 -17.92 28.93
CA SER A 696 -4.69 -16.62 28.62
C SER A 696 -5.37 -15.98 29.83
N THR A 697 -5.98 -16.77 30.73
CA THR A 697 -6.58 -16.23 31.96
C THR A 697 -5.53 -15.87 33.02
N LEU A 698 -4.35 -16.48 32.95
CA LEU A 698 -3.25 -16.26 33.91
C LEU A 698 -2.31 -15.11 33.53
N ALA A 699 -2.19 -14.84 32.23
CA ALA A 699 -1.38 -13.75 31.67
C ALA A 699 -2.04 -12.39 31.96
#